data_AF-A0A2V6A8C6-F1
#
_entry.id   AF-A0A2V6A8C6-F1
#
_cell.length_a   1.000
_cell.length_b   1.000
_cell.length_c   1.000
_cell.angle_alpha   90.00
_cell.angle_beta   90.00
_cell.angle_gamma   90.00
#
_symmetry.space_group_name_H-M   'P 1'
#
loop_
_entity.id
_entity.type
_entity.pdbx_description
1 polymer ?
#
loop_
_entity_poly.entity_id
_entity_poly.type
_entity_poly.pdbx_seq_one_letter_code
_entity_poly.pdbx_strand_id
1 'polypeptide(L)'
;IVQFIDNVFIGATDDILDLDSTDAWVEHNIFLHAHKNGSPDSSSAISGGADNADTSQITIIGNIIYDVDQAANAKQGNFYTLLNNTIVHQSHVGGTDTNGAVALLSDIGTAEGLGMYLEGNIIYDAEKLVFGQTAAIVTYTNNIISNLQGPAWSGPGGNNVNADPLFKHLPRLSETASFNSWASAQVMWDWFSLQTGSPGNRTGPNGRDKGGVIPLGASISGEPVGTTSDTSATLRVGINRTGSGIPTAGFPDGSGYTHYKWRLDGGAWSAETPTATPLTLTSLAGGPHFVQVVGKRDSGYYQDDAEYGSEELVTLSRQWTVNTNAIALRINEVLAANNAAVQVGGRFPDLVELYNASTNAISLTGMALTDNKDEPFKFRFPAGATIGAGQYLVLYADSDSTPPGYHLGFALKQDGDDLYLFTSQGRLVDSVAFGPQLTDLSIGRLADGTWALTQPTFGAANIAARTGDVRGVKINEWLADEFTAASDDFIELFNPHPLPVDLGGCFLSDSPFGDPTRSPITPLSFIGGGGFLAFVADGKDDPGHADFKLSPEQGMISLANRDVTIIDCILYGPQTTDISEGRQPNGAGTFVFFTTPTPGAPNPGIIIPNQTLTINEVLAFNTAIKVTNVVGGVTSVTTPDFVELYNPSGSSVNIGDMSLSNDPLDPRKYVFTNITIPPLGYFVIRCDADVPFAADNTGFGLSQGGNVTLILYDKLANGGSELSWVTFGIQAAYYSIGRIPNSVSDWVLNLVTLGRVNAAAALGNPATKFTIRTISRWPLAVIFSPTIRQFPRSTGFRTSHS
;
A
#
# COMPACT_ATOMS: atom_id res chain seq x y z
N ILE A 1 -39.45 10.55 -7.04
CA ILE A 1 -38.19 10.05 -6.45
C ILE A 1 -38.34 10.06 -4.94
N VAL A 2 -38.44 8.88 -4.32
CA VAL A 2 -38.44 8.72 -2.86
C VAL A 2 -37.00 8.85 -2.33
N GLN A 3 -36.81 9.29 -1.09
CA GLN A 3 -35.48 9.50 -0.51
C GLN A 3 -35.32 8.73 0.79
N PHE A 4 -34.26 7.94 0.90
CA PHE A 4 -33.84 7.22 2.10
C PHE A 4 -32.45 7.70 2.50
N ILE A 5 -32.38 8.50 3.55
CA ILE A 5 -31.16 9.12 4.05
C ILE A 5 -30.99 8.78 5.53
N ASP A 6 -29.81 8.32 5.94
CA ASP A 6 -29.44 8.08 7.35
C ASP A 6 -30.25 7.00 8.09
N ASN A 7 -30.75 6.00 7.37
CA ASN A 7 -31.52 4.90 7.93
C ASN A 7 -30.65 3.69 8.31
N VAL A 8 -31.20 2.86 9.20
CA VAL A 8 -30.64 1.54 9.53
C VAL A 8 -31.71 0.48 9.32
N PHE A 9 -31.42 -0.48 8.46
CA PHE A 9 -32.27 -1.64 8.17
C PHE A 9 -31.59 -2.90 8.73
N ILE A 10 -32.26 -3.59 9.65
CA ILE A 10 -31.67 -4.64 10.50
C ILE A 10 -31.95 -6.08 10.04
N GLY A 11 -32.55 -6.25 8.86
CA GLY A 11 -32.85 -7.57 8.30
C GLY A 11 -34.14 -7.62 7.52
N ALA A 12 -34.24 -8.56 6.58
CA ALA A 12 -35.45 -8.89 5.86
C ALA A 12 -35.44 -10.36 5.42
N THR A 13 -36.64 -10.95 5.26
CA THR A 13 -36.83 -12.29 4.68
C THR A 13 -37.06 -12.25 3.16
N ASP A 14 -37.07 -11.05 2.60
CA ASP A 14 -37.33 -10.65 1.22
C ASP A 14 -36.48 -9.39 0.95
N ASP A 15 -36.79 -8.60 -0.07
CA ASP A 15 -36.14 -7.31 -0.27
C ASP A 15 -36.36 -6.33 0.92
N ILE A 16 -35.30 -5.62 1.35
CA ILE A 16 -35.40 -4.57 2.38
C ILE A 16 -36.16 -3.36 1.81
N LEU A 17 -35.62 -2.78 0.73
CA LEU A 17 -36.30 -1.76 -0.05
C LEU A 17 -36.81 -2.41 -1.33
N ASP A 18 -38.12 -2.58 -1.41
CA ASP A 18 -38.84 -2.99 -2.63
C ASP A 18 -39.44 -1.74 -3.28
N LEU A 19 -38.85 -1.33 -4.40
CA LEU A 19 -39.11 -0.05 -5.04
C LEU A 19 -39.64 -0.21 -6.45
N ASP A 20 -40.45 -1.24 -6.70
CA ASP A 20 -41.13 -1.45 -7.98
C ASP A 20 -41.84 -0.15 -8.46
N SER A 21 -41.58 0.22 -9.72
CA SER A 21 -42.10 1.45 -10.37
C SER A 21 -41.78 2.78 -9.67
N THR A 22 -40.76 2.79 -8.81
CA THR A 22 -40.44 3.94 -7.95
C THR A 22 -38.97 4.30 -8.02
N ASP A 23 -38.66 5.45 -8.64
CA ASP A 23 -37.32 6.02 -8.58
C ASP A 23 -36.95 6.42 -7.15
N ALA A 24 -35.68 6.23 -6.79
CA ALA A 24 -35.21 6.48 -5.42
C ALA A 24 -33.79 7.05 -5.32
N TRP A 25 -33.60 7.86 -4.27
CA TRP A 25 -32.31 8.32 -3.76
C TRP A 25 -32.01 7.61 -2.44
N VAL A 26 -30.94 6.83 -2.39
CA VAL A 26 -30.55 6.02 -1.22
C VAL A 26 -29.15 6.41 -0.79
N GLU A 27 -29.04 7.25 0.24
CA GLU A 27 -27.78 7.86 0.69
C GLU A 27 -27.47 7.54 2.17
N HIS A 28 -26.26 7.06 2.44
CA HIS A 28 -25.72 6.94 3.80
C HIS A 28 -26.58 6.13 4.78
N ASN A 29 -27.09 5.00 4.30
CA ASN A 29 -27.83 4.04 5.11
C ASN A 29 -26.95 2.83 5.46
N ILE A 30 -27.36 2.10 6.50
CA ILE A 30 -26.81 0.79 6.86
C ILE A 30 -27.86 -0.28 6.55
N PHE A 31 -27.53 -1.25 5.71
CA PHE A 31 -28.34 -2.42 5.38
C PHE A 31 -27.68 -3.68 5.95
N LEU A 32 -28.47 -4.47 6.67
CA LEU A 32 -28.00 -5.69 7.34
C LEU A 32 -28.93 -6.86 7.03
N HIS A 33 -28.36 -8.06 6.93
CA HIS A 33 -29.08 -9.33 7.14
C HIS A 33 -30.29 -9.54 6.20
N ALA A 34 -30.14 -9.23 4.91
CA ALA A 34 -31.18 -9.46 3.91
C ALA A 34 -31.03 -10.87 3.32
N HIS A 35 -31.83 -11.82 3.81
CA HIS A 35 -31.78 -13.21 3.34
C HIS A 35 -33.16 -13.75 2.99
N LYS A 36 -33.28 -14.33 1.80
CA LYS A 36 -34.51 -14.92 1.31
C LYS A 36 -34.95 -16.03 2.25
N ASN A 37 -36.13 -15.88 2.85
CA ASN A 37 -36.70 -16.91 3.70
C ASN A 37 -38.21 -16.99 3.55
N GLY A 38 -38.67 -17.92 2.70
CA GLY A 38 -40.09 -18.10 2.41
C GLY A 38 -40.69 -17.10 1.42
N SER A 39 -39.91 -16.13 0.93
CA SER A 39 -40.28 -15.28 -0.22
C SER A 39 -40.27 -16.10 -1.52
N PRO A 40 -41.21 -15.84 -2.47
CA PRO A 40 -41.10 -16.38 -3.82
C PRO A 40 -39.89 -15.81 -4.59
N ASP A 41 -39.51 -14.55 -4.33
CA ASP A 41 -38.56 -13.76 -5.12
C ASP A 41 -37.17 -13.69 -4.43
N SER A 42 -36.19 -12.98 -5.00
CA SER A 42 -34.87 -12.76 -4.37
C SER A 42 -34.97 -11.95 -3.08
N SER A 43 -33.87 -11.85 -2.33
CA SER A 43 -33.74 -10.93 -1.20
C SER A 43 -32.57 -9.98 -1.40
N SER A 44 -32.82 -8.69 -1.36
CA SER A 44 -31.83 -7.66 -1.66
C SER A 44 -31.87 -6.53 -0.63
N ALA A 45 -30.74 -5.86 -0.42
CA ALA A 45 -30.77 -4.59 0.32
C ALA A 45 -31.63 -3.55 -0.42
N ILE A 46 -31.48 -3.47 -1.75
CA ILE A 46 -32.19 -2.51 -2.58
C ILE A 46 -32.67 -3.22 -3.84
N SER A 47 -33.97 -3.25 -4.05
CA SER A 47 -34.63 -3.92 -5.16
C SER A 47 -35.60 -2.99 -5.85
N GLY A 48 -35.90 -3.35 -7.09
CA GLY A 48 -36.95 -2.71 -7.86
C GLY A 48 -37.14 -3.45 -9.17
N GLY A 49 -38.36 -3.33 -9.67
CA GLY A 49 -38.87 -3.89 -10.89
C GLY A 49 -39.92 -2.97 -11.50
N ALA A 50 -40.90 -3.54 -12.18
CA ALA A 50 -41.89 -2.79 -12.94
C ALA A 50 -43.32 -3.28 -12.72
N ASP A 51 -44.20 -2.34 -12.37
CA ASP A 51 -45.65 -2.46 -12.44
C ASP A 51 -46.16 -1.60 -13.60
N ASN A 52 -47.13 -2.13 -14.36
CA ASN A 52 -47.79 -1.40 -15.46
C ASN A 52 -46.84 -0.80 -16.53
N ALA A 53 -45.63 -1.35 -16.68
CA ALA A 53 -44.54 -0.92 -17.57
C ALA A 53 -43.70 0.28 -17.10
N ASP A 54 -43.97 0.82 -15.89
CA ASP A 54 -43.13 1.83 -15.27
C ASP A 54 -41.93 1.16 -14.59
N THR A 55 -40.72 1.64 -14.86
CA THR A 55 -39.46 1.09 -14.32
C THR A 55 -38.89 1.99 -13.23
N SER A 56 -38.06 1.45 -12.36
CA SER A 56 -37.37 2.18 -11.29
C SER A 56 -35.95 2.55 -11.67
N GLN A 57 -35.56 3.80 -11.44
CA GLN A 57 -34.18 4.27 -11.53
C GLN A 57 -33.70 4.74 -10.17
N ILE A 58 -32.60 4.13 -9.71
CA ILE A 58 -32.16 4.26 -8.32
C ILE A 58 -30.70 4.70 -8.25
N THR A 59 -30.46 5.76 -7.50
CA THR A 59 -29.14 6.25 -7.13
C THR A 59 -28.83 5.83 -5.69
N ILE A 60 -27.72 5.11 -5.52
CA ILE A 60 -27.29 4.48 -4.27
C ILE A 60 -25.88 4.99 -3.94
N ILE A 61 -25.74 5.78 -2.88
CA ILE A 61 -24.51 6.50 -2.57
C ILE A 61 -24.13 6.38 -1.08
N GLY A 62 -22.86 6.08 -0.78
CA GLY A 62 -22.37 6.21 0.59
C GLY A 62 -22.93 5.19 1.59
N ASN A 63 -23.52 4.09 1.15
CA ASN A 63 -24.17 3.13 2.05
C ASN A 63 -23.19 2.05 2.55
N ILE A 64 -23.48 1.48 3.72
CA ILE A 64 -22.91 0.22 4.19
C ILE A 64 -23.94 -0.89 3.95
N ILE A 65 -23.56 -1.94 3.24
CA ILE A 65 -24.40 -3.11 2.95
C ILE A 65 -23.63 -4.33 3.44
N TYR A 66 -24.16 -5.01 4.45
CA TYR A 66 -23.48 -6.11 5.13
C TYR A 66 -24.37 -7.33 5.28
N ASP A 67 -23.83 -8.51 4.97
CA ASP A 67 -24.52 -9.80 5.12
C ASP A 67 -25.86 -9.84 4.38
N VAL A 68 -25.79 -9.89 3.06
CA VAL A 68 -26.97 -9.87 2.19
C VAL A 68 -26.85 -10.90 1.07
N ASP A 69 -27.98 -11.49 0.68
CA ASP A 69 -28.05 -12.32 -0.53
C ASP A 69 -27.68 -11.49 -1.76
N GLN A 70 -28.27 -10.29 -1.91
CA GLN A 70 -27.95 -9.32 -2.96
C GLN A 70 -27.76 -7.90 -2.41
N ALA A 71 -26.79 -7.15 -2.93
CA ALA A 71 -26.68 -5.73 -2.60
C ALA A 71 -27.69 -4.88 -3.40
N ALA A 72 -27.87 -5.19 -4.68
CA ALA A 72 -28.87 -4.54 -5.51
C ALA A 72 -29.50 -5.49 -6.54
N ASN A 73 -30.82 -5.39 -6.74
CA ASN A 73 -31.57 -6.10 -7.78
C ASN A 73 -32.28 -5.11 -8.73
N ALA A 74 -31.82 -5.03 -9.98
CA ALA A 74 -32.45 -4.24 -11.04
C ALA A 74 -33.02 -5.17 -12.11
N LYS A 75 -34.28 -5.56 -11.95
CA LYS A 75 -35.03 -6.38 -12.91
C LYS A 75 -35.92 -5.53 -13.83
N GLN A 76 -36.48 -6.15 -14.85
CA GLN A 76 -37.56 -5.62 -15.69
C GLN A 76 -37.29 -4.24 -16.34
N GLY A 77 -36.07 -4.02 -16.84
CA GLY A 77 -35.71 -2.77 -17.51
C GLY A 77 -35.26 -1.62 -16.57
N ASN A 78 -34.98 -1.91 -15.30
CA ASN A 78 -34.46 -0.93 -14.36
C ASN A 78 -32.97 -0.60 -14.58
N PHE A 79 -32.54 0.58 -14.14
CA PHE A 79 -31.14 1.01 -14.21
C PHE A 79 -30.68 1.67 -12.91
N TYR A 80 -29.60 1.17 -12.30
CA TYR A 80 -29.07 1.68 -11.02
C TYR A 80 -27.67 2.27 -11.13
N THR A 81 -27.36 3.19 -10.21
CA THR A 81 -26.02 3.72 -10.00
C THR A 81 -25.61 3.54 -8.54
N LEU A 82 -24.45 2.90 -8.30
CA LEU A 82 -23.86 2.66 -6.98
C LEU A 82 -22.52 3.41 -6.87
N LEU A 83 -22.48 4.47 -6.05
CA LEU A 83 -21.31 5.33 -5.87
C LEU A 83 -20.82 5.28 -4.44
N ASN A 84 -19.54 4.98 -4.23
CA ASN A 84 -18.93 5.02 -2.90
C ASN A 84 -19.72 4.22 -1.85
N ASN A 85 -20.11 2.98 -2.11
CA ASN A 85 -20.74 2.10 -1.10
C ASN A 85 -19.72 1.10 -0.55
N THR A 86 -19.88 0.67 0.70
CA THR A 86 -19.14 -0.45 1.29
C THR A 86 -20.05 -1.66 1.34
N ILE A 87 -19.73 -2.69 0.54
CA ILE A 87 -20.50 -3.93 0.40
C ILE A 87 -19.63 -5.07 0.93
N VAL A 88 -20.03 -5.68 2.03
CA VAL A 88 -19.21 -6.65 2.74
C VAL A 88 -20.02 -7.89 3.08
N HIS A 89 -19.44 -9.07 2.87
CA HIS A 89 -20.12 -10.33 3.11
C HIS A 89 -21.41 -10.46 2.30
N GLN A 90 -21.32 -10.25 0.98
CA GLN A 90 -22.43 -10.62 0.09
C GLN A 90 -22.40 -12.14 -0.04
N SER A 91 -23.40 -12.81 0.55
CA SER A 91 -23.53 -14.26 0.53
C SER A 91 -24.99 -14.70 0.57
N HIS A 92 -25.32 -15.71 -0.25
CA HIS A 92 -26.62 -16.39 -0.13
C HIS A 92 -26.69 -17.36 1.07
N VAL A 93 -25.55 -17.63 1.71
CA VAL A 93 -25.47 -18.56 2.85
C VAL A 93 -26.13 -17.92 4.06
N GLY A 94 -27.20 -18.55 4.55
CA GLY A 94 -28.05 -18.01 5.62
C GLY A 94 -29.49 -17.82 5.16
N GLY A 95 -29.69 -17.67 3.85
CA GLY A 95 -30.98 -17.68 3.18
C GLY A 95 -31.33 -19.00 2.48
N THR A 96 -32.43 -18.95 1.75
CA THR A 96 -32.92 -19.98 0.84
C THR A 96 -32.71 -19.59 -0.63
N ASP A 97 -32.11 -18.43 -0.88
CA ASP A 97 -31.69 -18.05 -2.22
C ASP A 97 -30.61 -19.03 -2.70
N THR A 98 -30.64 -19.31 -4.00
CA THR A 98 -29.72 -20.25 -4.65
C THR A 98 -28.64 -19.52 -5.45
N ASN A 99 -28.77 -18.21 -5.66
CA ASN A 99 -27.84 -17.43 -6.48
C ASN A 99 -27.62 -16.00 -5.97
N GLY A 100 -26.77 -15.84 -4.94
CA GLY A 100 -26.27 -14.54 -4.46
C GLY A 100 -25.30 -13.83 -5.43
N ALA A 101 -25.39 -12.51 -5.51
CA ALA A 101 -24.45 -11.62 -6.19
C ALA A 101 -24.51 -10.16 -5.65
N VAL A 102 -23.48 -9.36 -5.90
CA VAL A 102 -23.53 -7.92 -5.59
C VAL A 102 -24.62 -7.23 -6.44
N ALA A 103 -24.65 -7.50 -7.75
CA ALA A 103 -25.59 -6.95 -8.71
C ALA A 103 -26.41 -8.07 -9.35
N LEU A 104 -27.70 -8.11 -9.05
CA LEU A 104 -28.69 -8.99 -9.67
C LEU A 104 -29.43 -8.22 -10.76
N LEU A 105 -29.48 -8.78 -11.98
CA LEU A 105 -30.13 -8.13 -13.13
C LEU A 105 -31.48 -8.74 -13.47
N SER A 106 -31.83 -9.88 -12.89
CA SER A 106 -33.14 -10.52 -13.11
C SER A 106 -33.45 -11.50 -11.99
N ASP A 107 -34.69 -11.50 -11.53
CA ASP A 107 -35.29 -12.63 -10.83
C ASP A 107 -35.69 -13.75 -11.79
N ILE A 108 -35.84 -14.97 -11.26
CA ILE A 108 -36.31 -16.12 -12.03
C ILE A 108 -37.67 -15.80 -12.66
N GLY A 109 -37.72 -15.82 -14.00
CA GLY A 109 -38.95 -15.56 -14.76
C GLY A 109 -39.24 -14.09 -15.06
N THR A 110 -38.35 -13.18 -14.65
CA THR A 110 -38.44 -11.74 -14.97
C THR A 110 -37.49 -11.39 -16.12
N ALA A 111 -37.82 -10.31 -16.84
CA ALA A 111 -36.89 -9.74 -17.81
C ALA A 111 -35.70 -9.08 -17.10
N GLU A 112 -34.55 -9.01 -17.75
CA GLU A 112 -33.39 -8.34 -17.18
C GLU A 112 -33.57 -6.82 -17.09
N GLY A 113 -32.86 -6.17 -16.16
CA GLY A 113 -32.67 -4.72 -16.12
C GLY A 113 -31.93 -4.17 -17.35
N LEU A 114 -31.91 -2.84 -17.48
CA LEU A 114 -31.12 -2.16 -18.51
C LEU A 114 -29.62 -2.12 -18.17
N GLY A 115 -29.27 -2.10 -16.89
CA GLY A 115 -27.86 -2.12 -16.46
C GLY A 115 -27.60 -1.56 -15.07
N MET A 116 -26.33 -1.59 -14.66
CA MET A 116 -25.87 -0.97 -13.43
C MET A 116 -24.48 -0.31 -13.61
N TYR A 117 -24.27 0.82 -12.95
CA TYR A 117 -22.97 1.49 -12.90
C TYR A 117 -22.44 1.57 -11.47
N LEU A 118 -21.25 1.02 -11.23
CA LEU A 118 -20.64 0.92 -9.90
C LEU A 118 -19.26 1.59 -9.88
N GLU A 119 -19.13 2.66 -9.10
CA GLU A 119 -17.88 3.40 -8.96
C GLU A 119 -17.50 3.75 -7.52
N GLY A 120 -16.21 3.62 -7.19
CA GLY A 120 -15.70 4.05 -5.89
C GLY A 120 -16.16 3.17 -4.73
N ASN A 121 -16.80 2.03 -5.00
CA ASN A 121 -17.27 1.12 -3.97
C ASN A 121 -16.11 0.29 -3.42
N ILE A 122 -16.27 -0.19 -2.19
CA ILE A 122 -15.48 -1.28 -1.63
C ILE A 122 -16.37 -2.51 -1.59
N ILE A 123 -15.94 -3.58 -2.24
CA ILE A 123 -16.61 -4.88 -2.27
C ILE A 123 -15.62 -5.88 -1.67
N TYR A 124 -15.97 -6.43 -0.51
CA TYR A 124 -15.10 -7.33 0.24
C TYR A 124 -15.87 -8.57 0.67
N ASP A 125 -15.29 -9.75 0.47
CA ASP A 125 -15.95 -11.02 0.83
C ASP A 125 -17.31 -11.16 0.12
N ALA A 126 -17.26 -11.28 -1.21
CA ALA A 126 -18.44 -11.50 -2.03
C ALA A 126 -18.33 -12.84 -2.74
N GLU A 127 -19.47 -13.51 -2.91
CA GLU A 127 -19.50 -14.74 -3.71
C GLU A 127 -19.33 -14.42 -5.19
N LYS A 128 -20.08 -13.44 -5.69
CA LYS A 128 -20.13 -13.07 -7.11
C LYS A 128 -20.43 -11.59 -7.25
N LEU A 129 -19.92 -10.99 -8.32
CA LEU A 129 -20.24 -9.60 -8.64
C LEU A 129 -21.58 -9.46 -9.34
N VAL A 130 -21.87 -10.31 -10.32
CA VAL A 130 -23.06 -10.17 -11.17
C VAL A 130 -23.76 -11.51 -11.37
N PHE A 131 -25.09 -11.49 -11.35
CA PHE A 131 -25.94 -12.61 -11.76
C PHE A 131 -27.15 -12.13 -12.58
N GLY A 132 -27.72 -13.02 -13.40
CA GLY A 132 -28.89 -12.71 -14.23
C GLY A 132 -28.62 -11.80 -15.45
N GLN A 133 -27.36 -11.54 -15.80
CA GLN A 133 -26.98 -10.67 -16.91
C GLN A 133 -26.92 -11.44 -18.25
N THR A 134 -27.64 -10.96 -19.27
CA THR A 134 -27.53 -11.45 -20.65
C THR A 134 -27.14 -10.36 -21.66
N ALA A 135 -27.93 -9.29 -21.80
CA ALA A 135 -27.62 -8.15 -22.68
C ALA A 135 -27.46 -6.82 -21.92
N ALA A 136 -27.89 -6.75 -20.66
CA ALA A 136 -27.68 -5.60 -19.77
C ALA A 136 -26.18 -5.24 -19.66
N ILE A 137 -25.89 -3.94 -19.55
CA ILE A 137 -24.51 -3.46 -19.35
C ILE A 137 -24.30 -3.17 -17.87
N VAL A 138 -23.37 -3.90 -17.26
CA VAL A 138 -22.89 -3.63 -15.91
C VAL A 138 -21.47 -3.08 -16.00
N THR A 139 -21.18 -1.99 -15.31
CA THR A 139 -19.84 -1.38 -15.28
C THR A 139 -19.32 -1.34 -13.86
N TYR A 140 -18.18 -1.98 -13.59
CA TYR A 140 -17.41 -1.76 -12.37
C TYR A 140 -16.17 -0.95 -12.73
N THR A 141 -16.07 0.27 -12.23
CA THR A 141 -14.91 1.14 -12.45
C THR A 141 -14.44 1.76 -11.14
N ASN A 142 -13.13 1.90 -10.96
CA ASN A 142 -12.54 2.52 -9.77
C ASN A 142 -13.02 1.94 -8.42
N ASN A 143 -13.29 0.63 -8.33
CA ASN A 143 -13.69 -0.02 -7.06
C ASN A 143 -12.49 -0.67 -6.36
N ILE A 144 -12.64 -1.05 -5.09
CA ILE A 144 -11.84 -2.10 -4.46
C ILE A 144 -12.69 -3.37 -4.47
N ILE A 145 -12.14 -4.45 -5.01
CA ILE A 145 -12.82 -5.75 -5.09
C ILE A 145 -11.83 -6.80 -4.56
N SER A 146 -12.05 -7.26 -3.34
CA SER A 146 -11.13 -8.19 -2.67
C SER A 146 -11.87 -9.33 -1.98
N ASN A 147 -11.18 -10.45 -1.79
CA ASN A 147 -11.76 -11.69 -1.26
C ASN A 147 -13.03 -12.14 -2.03
N LEU A 148 -12.99 -12.07 -3.36
CA LEU A 148 -14.07 -12.52 -4.23
C LEU A 148 -13.93 -14.04 -4.47
N GLN A 149 -14.98 -14.82 -4.21
CA GLN A 149 -14.97 -16.27 -4.45
C GLN A 149 -15.12 -16.61 -5.95
N GLY A 150 -15.93 -15.82 -6.65
CA GLY A 150 -16.14 -15.91 -8.09
C GLY A 150 -14.96 -15.39 -8.92
N PRO A 151 -15.08 -15.45 -10.26
CA PRO A 151 -14.04 -14.91 -11.14
C PRO A 151 -13.90 -13.40 -10.98
N ALA A 152 -12.68 -12.89 -11.14
CA ALA A 152 -12.42 -11.46 -11.21
C ALA A 152 -13.25 -10.78 -12.31
N TRP A 153 -13.60 -9.51 -12.09
CA TRP A 153 -14.38 -8.74 -13.05
C TRP A 153 -13.68 -8.65 -14.42
N SER A 154 -14.39 -9.05 -15.48
CA SER A 154 -13.90 -9.02 -16.86
C SER A 154 -14.80 -8.20 -17.79
N GLY A 155 -15.87 -7.60 -17.27
CA GLY A 155 -16.78 -6.75 -18.03
C GLY A 155 -16.32 -5.29 -18.13
N PRO A 156 -17.21 -4.39 -18.58
CA PRO A 156 -16.93 -2.96 -18.74
C PRO A 156 -16.41 -2.25 -17.48
N GLY A 157 -15.62 -1.20 -17.69
CA GLY A 157 -14.97 -0.40 -16.65
C GLY A 157 -13.46 -0.63 -16.54
N GLY A 158 -12.82 -0.04 -15.53
CA GLY A 158 -11.37 -0.12 -15.34
C GLY A 158 -10.95 0.39 -13.96
N ASN A 159 -9.65 0.37 -13.65
CA ASN A 159 -9.10 0.87 -12.38
C ASN A 159 -9.68 0.21 -11.10
N ASN A 160 -10.25 -0.98 -11.20
CA ASN A 160 -10.61 -1.77 -10.03
C ASN A 160 -9.34 -2.36 -9.42
N VAL A 161 -9.23 -2.32 -8.09
CA VAL A 161 -8.07 -2.80 -7.34
C VAL A 161 -8.45 -4.05 -6.56
N ASN A 162 -7.68 -5.12 -6.72
CA ASN A 162 -7.74 -6.28 -5.84
C ASN A 162 -6.69 -6.14 -4.74
N ALA A 163 -7.09 -5.57 -3.61
CA ALA A 163 -6.26 -5.42 -2.44
C ALA A 163 -7.14 -5.33 -1.19
N ASP A 164 -6.57 -5.73 -0.04
CA ASP A 164 -7.22 -5.54 1.25
C ASP A 164 -7.56 -4.05 1.45
N PRO A 165 -8.84 -3.69 1.69
CA PRO A 165 -9.24 -2.32 1.97
C PRO A 165 -8.69 -1.78 3.29
N LEU A 166 -8.13 -2.62 4.18
CA LEU A 166 -7.61 -2.24 5.48
C LEU A 166 -8.67 -1.50 6.32
N PHE A 167 -9.83 -2.14 6.52
CA PHE A 167 -10.84 -1.65 7.46
C PHE A 167 -10.31 -1.65 8.90
N LYS A 168 -10.72 -0.69 9.74
CA LYS A 168 -10.37 -0.71 11.18
C LYS A 168 -10.83 -2.00 11.86
N HIS A 169 -12.01 -2.50 11.51
CA HIS A 169 -12.54 -3.78 12.00
C HIS A 169 -13.42 -4.43 10.94
N LEU A 170 -13.19 -5.71 10.66
CA LEU A 170 -14.08 -6.52 9.85
C LEU A 170 -15.00 -7.32 10.79
N PRO A 171 -16.30 -7.00 10.88
CA PRO A 171 -17.18 -7.65 11.84
C PRO A 171 -17.47 -9.11 11.47
N ARG A 172 -17.60 -9.95 12.50
CA ARG A 172 -18.19 -11.28 12.42
C ARG A 172 -19.71 -11.18 12.51
N LEU A 173 -20.43 -12.12 11.89
CA LEU A 173 -21.90 -12.20 11.97
C LEU A 173 -22.44 -12.17 13.41
N SER A 174 -21.74 -12.80 14.35
CA SER A 174 -22.13 -12.79 15.77
C SER A 174 -22.09 -11.41 16.43
N GLU A 175 -21.27 -10.49 15.91
CA GLU A 175 -21.12 -9.14 16.44
C GLU A 175 -22.26 -8.22 15.96
N THR A 176 -22.78 -8.46 14.75
CA THR A 176 -23.90 -7.68 14.17
C THR A 176 -25.27 -8.26 14.48
N ALA A 177 -25.38 -9.55 14.80
CA ALA A 177 -26.66 -10.24 15.09
C ALA A 177 -27.48 -9.62 16.25
N SER A 178 -26.86 -8.80 17.10
CA SER A 178 -27.55 -8.13 18.22
C SER A 178 -28.01 -6.71 17.90
N PHE A 179 -27.70 -6.18 16.71
CA PHE A 179 -28.12 -4.85 16.30
C PHE A 179 -29.64 -4.81 16.10
N ASN A 180 -30.32 -4.03 16.94
CA ASN A 180 -31.77 -3.95 16.99
C ASN A 180 -32.30 -2.51 17.00
N SER A 181 -31.39 -1.55 16.80
CA SER A 181 -31.70 -0.12 16.79
C SER A 181 -30.74 0.63 15.88
N TRP A 182 -31.15 1.83 15.48
CA TRP A 182 -30.30 2.78 14.77
C TRP A 182 -28.98 3.01 15.51
N ALA A 183 -29.04 3.23 16.83
CA ALA A 183 -27.88 3.54 17.66
C ALA A 183 -26.87 2.39 17.74
N SER A 184 -27.34 1.13 17.85
CA SER A 184 -26.44 -0.03 17.93
C SER A 184 -25.63 -0.26 16.65
N ALA A 185 -26.20 0.06 15.48
CA ALA A 185 -25.54 -0.16 14.20
C ALA A 185 -24.51 0.94 13.84
N GLN A 186 -24.55 2.10 14.50
CA GLN A 186 -23.66 3.24 14.15
C GLN A 186 -22.17 2.92 14.27
N VAL A 187 -21.80 1.92 15.08
CA VAL A 187 -20.41 1.47 15.20
C VAL A 187 -19.83 0.99 13.86
N MET A 188 -20.67 0.56 12.91
CA MET A 188 -20.23 0.11 11.60
C MET A 188 -19.55 1.20 10.77
N TRP A 189 -19.90 2.47 10.97
CA TRP A 189 -19.22 3.60 10.33
C TRP A 189 -17.75 3.67 10.76
N ASP A 190 -17.45 3.43 12.04
CA ASP A 190 -16.07 3.37 12.52
C ASP A 190 -15.37 2.09 12.07
N TRP A 191 -16.04 0.94 12.18
CA TRP A 191 -15.47 -0.36 11.80
C TRP A 191 -15.03 -0.39 10.33
N PHE A 192 -15.86 0.11 9.42
CA PHE A 192 -15.57 0.18 7.99
C PHE A 192 -14.81 1.42 7.56
N SER A 193 -14.44 2.32 8.47
CA SER A 193 -13.50 3.38 8.16
C SER A 193 -12.12 2.77 7.82
N LEU A 194 -11.40 3.45 6.93
CA LEU A 194 -10.14 2.94 6.39
C LEU A 194 -8.97 3.26 7.33
N GLN A 195 -8.07 2.29 7.50
CA GLN A 195 -6.79 2.50 8.17
C GLN A 195 -5.82 3.27 7.27
N THR A 196 -4.78 3.86 7.88
CA THR A 196 -3.64 4.42 7.16
C THR A 196 -3.06 3.37 6.21
N GLY A 197 -2.77 3.78 4.96
CA GLY A 197 -2.24 2.87 3.93
C GLY A 197 -3.27 2.10 3.13
N SER A 198 -4.56 2.22 3.47
CA SER A 198 -5.63 1.66 2.65
C SER A 198 -5.49 2.09 1.19
N PRO A 199 -5.65 1.17 0.22
CA PRO A 199 -5.72 1.54 -1.20
C PRO A 199 -6.97 2.37 -1.54
N GLY A 200 -7.92 2.49 -0.60
CA GLY A 200 -9.14 3.29 -0.76
C GLY A 200 -8.99 4.76 -0.38
N ASN A 201 -7.94 5.12 0.36
CA ASN A 201 -7.73 6.49 0.84
C ASN A 201 -7.51 7.46 -0.33
N ARG A 202 -8.41 8.44 -0.49
CA ARG A 202 -8.41 9.50 -1.52
C ARG A 202 -8.34 9.00 -2.97
N THR A 203 -8.71 7.75 -3.23
CA THR A 203 -8.70 7.16 -4.58
C THR A 203 -10.09 6.97 -5.19
N GLY A 204 -11.14 7.35 -4.46
CA GLY A 204 -12.51 7.38 -4.94
C GLY A 204 -12.83 8.60 -5.82
N PRO A 205 -14.08 8.70 -6.31
CA PRO A 205 -14.54 9.81 -7.12
C PRO A 205 -14.28 11.17 -6.49
N ASN A 206 -13.81 12.12 -7.30
CA ASN A 206 -13.42 13.47 -6.88
C ASN A 206 -12.39 13.52 -5.73
N GLY A 207 -11.55 12.49 -5.57
CA GLY A 207 -10.51 12.43 -4.53
C GLY A 207 -11.01 12.09 -3.13
N ARG A 208 -12.27 11.64 -2.99
CA ARG A 208 -12.78 11.06 -1.74
C ARG A 208 -12.19 9.68 -1.49
N ASP A 209 -12.35 9.18 -0.27
CA ASP A 209 -12.09 7.77 0.01
C ASP A 209 -13.08 6.88 -0.74
N LYS A 210 -12.66 5.66 -1.12
CA LYS A 210 -13.57 4.63 -1.61
C LYS A 210 -14.40 4.07 -0.45
N GLY A 211 -15.58 3.55 -0.77
CA GLY A 211 -16.50 2.96 0.21
C GLY A 211 -17.51 3.96 0.79
N GLY A 212 -18.40 3.43 1.62
CA GLY A 212 -19.56 4.11 2.22
C GLY A 212 -19.22 5.16 3.26
N VAL A 213 -18.08 5.02 3.94
CA VAL A 213 -17.68 5.90 5.05
C VAL A 213 -17.07 7.20 4.50
N ILE A 214 -17.90 8.03 3.90
CA ILE A 214 -17.53 9.31 3.30
C ILE A 214 -18.40 10.45 3.86
N PRO A 215 -17.91 11.70 3.86
CA PRO A 215 -18.76 12.85 4.18
C PRO A 215 -19.96 12.93 3.25
N LEU A 216 -21.13 13.19 3.82
CA LEU A 216 -22.38 13.43 3.09
C LEU A 216 -22.28 14.61 2.10
N GLY A 217 -23.21 14.67 1.15
CA GLY A 217 -23.31 15.79 0.22
C GLY A 217 -22.39 15.70 -1.00
N ALA A 218 -22.58 16.63 -1.94
CA ALA A 218 -21.71 16.80 -3.09
C ALA A 218 -20.27 17.09 -2.63
N SER A 219 -19.31 16.36 -3.18
CA SER A 219 -17.89 16.57 -2.91
C SER A 219 -17.37 17.84 -3.57
N ILE A 220 -16.29 18.40 -3.04
CA ILE A 220 -15.53 19.47 -3.66
C ILE A 220 -14.04 19.10 -3.64
N SER A 221 -13.33 19.42 -4.72
CA SER A 221 -11.89 19.19 -4.84
C SER A 221 -11.23 20.23 -5.74
N GLY A 222 -9.90 20.24 -5.79
CA GLY A 222 -9.12 21.14 -6.65
C GLY A 222 -8.82 22.50 -6.02
N GLU A 223 -9.15 22.68 -4.73
CA GLU A 223 -8.77 23.86 -3.97
C GLU A 223 -7.24 23.97 -3.91
N PRO A 224 -6.66 25.19 -4.04
CA PRO A 224 -5.26 25.42 -3.73
C PRO A 224 -4.92 25.02 -2.30
N VAL A 225 -3.64 24.79 -2.01
CA VAL A 225 -3.26 24.20 -0.72
C VAL A 225 -2.22 25.00 0.01
N GLY A 226 -2.45 25.12 1.33
CA GLY A 226 -1.65 25.97 2.19
C GLY A 226 -1.69 27.40 1.68
N THR A 227 -0.53 27.92 1.28
CA THR A 227 -0.38 29.26 0.72
C THR A 227 0.01 29.18 -0.75
N THR A 228 -0.72 29.89 -1.62
CA THR A 228 -0.43 30.02 -3.06
C THR A 228 -0.25 31.47 -3.46
N SER A 229 0.55 31.74 -4.50
CA SER A 229 0.61 33.06 -5.14
C SER A 229 -0.52 33.29 -6.15
N ASP A 230 -1.22 32.23 -6.56
CA ASP A 230 -2.25 32.32 -7.59
C ASP A 230 -3.50 33.01 -7.06
N THR A 231 -3.99 33.98 -7.83
CA THR A 231 -5.22 34.72 -7.54
C THR A 231 -6.44 34.11 -8.23
N SER A 232 -6.32 32.85 -8.67
CA SER A 232 -7.38 32.09 -9.32
C SER A 232 -7.35 30.64 -8.87
N ALA A 233 -8.49 29.96 -8.90
CA ALA A 233 -8.60 28.55 -8.57
C ALA A 233 -9.67 27.89 -9.43
N THR A 234 -9.45 26.65 -9.85
CA THR A 234 -10.45 25.83 -10.55
C THR A 234 -10.76 24.60 -9.71
N LEU A 235 -12.01 24.49 -9.26
CA LEU A 235 -12.48 23.42 -8.39
C LEU A 235 -13.48 22.53 -9.14
N ARG A 236 -13.64 21.28 -8.68
CA ARG A 236 -14.62 20.32 -9.18
C ARG A 236 -15.63 19.98 -8.10
N VAL A 237 -16.90 19.97 -8.46
CA VAL A 237 -18.02 19.80 -7.53
C VAL A 237 -18.89 18.62 -7.95
N GLY A 238 -19.32 17.83 -6.96
CA GLY A 238 -20.14 16.64 -7.13
C GLY A 238 -19.31 15.38 -7.35
N ILE A 239 -19.99 14.24 -7.41
CA ILE A 239 -19.35 12.98 -7.76
C ILE A 239 -19.00 13.00 -9.24
N ASN A 240 -17.79 13.44 -9.55
CA ASN A 240 -17.25 13.44 -10.90
C ASN A 240 -16.97 11.99 -11.31
N ARG A 241 -17.99 11.33 -11.87
CA ARG A 241 -17.92 9.93 -12.30
C ARG A 241 -16.76 9.71 -13.26
N THR A 242 -15.97 8.67 -13.05
CA THR A 242 -14.78 8.35 -13.84
C THR A 242 -15.04 7.17 -14.77
N GLY A 243 -14.93 7.41 -16.09
CA GLY A 243 -14.98 6.37 -17.12
C GLY A 243 -16.20 6.44 -18.06
N SER A 244 -16.11 5.68 -19.15
CA SER A 244 -17.16 5.55 -20.17
C SER A 244 -17.83 4.17 -20.03
N GLY A 245 -19.15 4.10 -20.00
CA GLY A 245 -19.85 2.81 -19.88
C GLY A 245 -21.34 2.83 -19.55
N ILE A 246 -21.96 4.00 -19.39
CA ILE A 246 -23.40 4.10 -19.13
C ILE A 246 -24.15 3.78 -20.44
N PRO A 247 -25.16 2.88 -20.42
CA PRO A 247 -26.08 2.71 -21.54
C PRO A 247 -26.67 4.07 -21.96
N THR A 248 -26.63 4.37 -23.25
CA THR A 248 -27.17 5.62 -23.81
C THR A 248 -28.70 5.73 -23.76
N ALA A 249 -29.40 4.70 -23.26
CA ALA A 249 -30.85 4.66 -23.14
C ALA A 249 -31.24 4.35 -21.69
N GLY A 250 -32.01 5.25 -21.04
CA GLY A 250 -32.73 4.94 -19.81
C GLY A 250 -32.00 5.13 -18.47
N PHE A 251 -31.16 6.17 -18.35
CA PHE A 251 -30.94 7.09 -17.20
C PHE A 251 -29.62 7.85 -17.46
N PRO A 252 -29.65 8.94 -18.26
CA PRO A 252 -28.45 9.56 -18.84
C PRO A 252 -27.77 10.56 -17.89
N ASP A 253 -26.44 10.64 -17.93
CA ASP A 253 -25.59 11.77 -17.54
C ASP A 253 -25.96 12.62 -16.29
N GLY A 254 -26.66 12.03 -15.31
CA GLY A 254 -27.18 12.77 -14.16
C GLY A 254 -27.55 11.95 -12.91
N SER A 255 -27.25 10.65 -12.82
CA SER A 255 -27.40 9.94 -11.53
C SER A 255 -26.42 10.50 -10.49
N GLY A 256 -26.92 10.73 -9.27
CA GLY A 256 -26.16 11.41 -8.24
C GLY A 256 -26.44 12.91 -8.19
N TYR A 257 -25.39 13.70 -7.97
CA TYR A 257 -25.48 15.16 -7.96
C TYR A 257 -25.41 15.72 -9.39
N THR A 258 -26.48 16.37 -9.85
CA THR A 258 -26.63 16.86 -11.23
C THR A 258 -26.11 18.28 -11.41
N HIS A 259 -26.34 19.13 -10.41
CA HIS A 259 -25.98 20.54 -10.41
C HIS A 259 -25.46 20.96 -9.04
N TYR A 260 -24.92 22.17 -8.94
CA TYR A 260 -24.51 22.77 -7.70
C TYR A 260 -24.69 24.29 -7.70
N LYS A 261 -24.75 24.86 -6.49
CA LYS A 261 -24.51 26.28 -6.22
C LYS A 261 -23.31 26.40 -5.29
N TRP A 262 -22.64 27.54 -5.33
CA TRP A 262 -21.48 27.80 -4.49
C TRP A 262 -21.44 29.24 -3.98
N ARG A 263 -20.70 29.47 -2.90
CA ARG A 263 -20.34 30.83 -2.44
C ARG A 263 -18.90 30.85 -1.95
N LEU A 264 -18.20 31.95 -2.23
CA LEU A 264 -16.83 32.20 -1.76
C LEU A 264 -16.91 33.03 -0.47
N ASP A 265 -16.17 32.60 0.56
CA ASP A 265 -15.95 33.34 1.81
C ASP A 265 -17.24 33.82 2.51
N GLY A 266 -18.30 33.00 2.45
CA GLY A 266 -19.60 33.33 3.05
C GLY A 266 -20.42 34.39 2.30
N GLY A 267 -20.05 34.70 1.05
CA GLY A 267 -20.78 35.63 0.18
C GLY A 267 -22.15 35.12 -0.30
N ALA A 268 -22.65 35.70 -1.39
CA ALA A 268 -23.91 35.27 -2.00
C ALA A 268 -23.75 33.92 -2.74
N TRP A 269 -24.81 33.10 -2.73
CA TRP A 269 -24.87 31.90 -3.56
C TRP A 269 -24.85 32.25 -5.05
N SER A 270 -24.11 31.47 -5.82
CA SER A 270 -24.05 31.52 -7.27
C SER A 270 -25.37 31.12 -7.93
N ALA A 271 -25.46 31.32 -9.24
CA ALA A 271 -26.43 30.60 -10.06
C ALA A 271 -26.16 29.08 -10.04
N GLU A 272 -27.19 28.30 -10.38
CA GLU A 272 -27.08 26.84 -10.56
C GLU A 272 -26.09 26.53 -11.72
N THR A 273 -25.16 25.61 -11.48
CA THR A 273 -24.14 25.17 -12.44
C THR A 273 -24.17 23.64 -12.57
N PRO A 274 -24.14 23.04 -13.77
CA PRO A 274 -24.04 21.58 -13.93
C PRO A 274 -22.74 21.02 -13.32
N THR A 275 -22.77 19.86 -12.67
CA THR A 275 -21.57 19.23 -12.07
C THR A 275 -20.48 18.88 -13.09
N ALA A 276 -20.84 18.72 -14.36
CA ALA A 276 -19.90 18.57 -15.47
C ALA A 276 -19.05 19.83 -15.74
N THR A 277 -19.45 21.01 -15.25
CA THR A 277 -18.75 22.28 -15.44
C THR A 277 -17.94 22.64 -14.18
N PRO A 278 -16.60 22.74 -14.26
CA PRO A 278 -15.78 23.16 -13.13
C PRO A 278 -16.13 24.57 -12.62
N LEU A 279 -15.94 24.79 -11.32
CA LEU A 279 -16.04 26.08 -10.68
C LEU A 279 -14.74 26.85 -10.89
N THR A 280 -14.80 28.05 -11.46
CA THR A 280 -13.61 28.90 -11.67
C THR A 280 -13.72 30.19 -10.87
N LEU A 281 -12.74 30.39 -9.98
CA LEU A 281 -12.53 31.62 -9.21
C LEU A 281 -11.42 32.45 -9.87
N THR A 282 -11.60 33.76 -9.92
CA THR A 282 -10.61 34.71 -10.45
C THR A 282 -10.52 35.93 -9.55
N SER A 283 -9.36 36.60 -9.57
CA SER A 283 -9.13 37.83 -8.83
C SER A 283 -9.32 37.69 -7.30
N LEU A 284 -8.91 36.54 -6.76
CA LEU A 284 -8.85 36.31 -5.32
C LEU A 284 -7.90 37.32 -4.67
N ALA A 285 -8.35 37.91 -3.57
CA ALA A 285 -7.56 38.87 -2.80
C ALA A 285 -6.43 38.16 -2.03
N GLY A 286 -5.48 38.92 -1.48
CA GLY A 286 -4.54 38.34 -0.52
C GLY A 286 -5.26 38.00 0.78
N GLY A 287 -5.15 36.77 1.26
CA GLY A 287 -5.82 36.30 2.48
C GLY A 287 -6.35 34.86 2.39
N PRO A 288 -6.99 34.38 3.46
CA PRO A 288 -7.62 33.07 3.48
C PRO A 288 -8.90 33.06 2.62
N HIS A 289 -9.14 31.93 1.96
CA HIS A 289 -10.29 31.66 1.11
C HIS A 289 -10.82 30.24 1.31
N PHE A 290 -12.13 30.08 1.20
CA PHE A 290 -12.81 28.79 1.14
C PHE A 290 -14.11 28.89 0.31
N VAL A 291 -14.57 27.76 -0.21
CA VAL A 291 -15.81 27.64 -0.96
C VAL A 291 -16.81 26.81 -0.17
N GLN A 292 -18.05 27.28 -0.14
CA GLN A 292 -19.19 26.48 0.29
C GLN A 292 -19.98 26.03 -0.93
N VAL A 293 -20.44 24.79 -0.92
CA VAL A 293 -21.15 24.14 -2.02
C VAL A 293 -22.41 23.44 -1.52
N VAL A 294 -23.46 23.51 -2.34
CA VAL A 294 -24.67 22.68 -2.20
C VAL A 294 -24.96 22.02 -3.54
N GLY A 295 -25.01 20.69 -3.56
CA GLY A 295 -25.38 19.90 -4.72
C GLY A 295 -26.89 19.69 -4.83
N LYS A 296 -27.38 19.66 -6.06
CA LYS A 296 -28.74 19.24 -6.42
C LYS A 296 -28.74 17.76 -6.75
N ARG A 297 -29.47 16.98 -5.96
CA ARG A 297 -29.68 15.55 -6.18
C ARG A 297 -30.55 15.35 -7.42
N ASP A 298 -30.48 14.18 -8.05
CA ASP A 298 -31.37 13.81 -9.15
C ASP A 298 -32.85 13.73 -8.71
N SER A 299 -33.11 13.63 -7.40
CA SER A 299 -34.43 13.82 -6.78
C SER A 299 -35.03 15.23 -7.01
N GLY A 300 -34.21 16.20 -7.43
CA GLY A 300 -34.60 17.58 -7.71
C GLY A 300 -34.33 18.56 -6.57
N TYR A 301 -34.05 18.04 -5.36
CA TYR A 301 -33.78 18.82 -4.16
C TYR A 301 -32.29 19.15 -4.00
N TYR A 302 -32.01 20.31 -3.44
CA TYR A 302 -30.65 20.67 -3.02
C TYR A 302 -30.35 20.08 -1.65
N GLN A 303 -29.10 19.69 -1.39
CA GLN A 303 -28.71 19.15 -0.08
C GLN A 303 -28.94 20.08 1.11
N ASP A 304 -29.10 21.39 0.90
CA ASP A 304 -29.47 22.38 1.91
C ASP A 304 -30.95 22.79 1.86
N ASP A 305 -31.80 22.00 1.20
CA ASP A 305 -33.23 22.30 1.16
C ASP A 305 -33.86 22.20 2.56
N ALA A 306 -34.71 23.17 2.89
CA ALA A 306 -35.34 23.27 4.21
C ALA A 306 -36.25 22.06 4.53
N GLU A 307 -36.71 21.30 3.52
CA GLU A 307 -37.46 20.06 3.73
C GLU A 307 -36.63 18.99 4.47
N TYR A 308 -35.30 19.06 4.44
CA TYR A 308 -34.42 18.13 5.17
C TYR A 308 -34.29 18.44 6.67
N GLY A 309 -34.79 19.59 7.14
CA GLY A 309 -34.77 19.93 8.56
C GLY A 309 -33.36 19.93 9.16
N SER A 310 -33.09 19.04 10.12
CA SER A 310 -31.77 18.92 10.76
C SER A 310 -30.70 18.33 9.84
N GLU A 311 -31.08 17.70 8.74
CA GLU A 311 -30.18 17.04 7.80
C GLU A 311 -29.78 17.93 6.61
N GLU A 312 -30.16 19.22 6.63
CA GLU A 312 -29.67 20.20 5.66
C GLU A 312 -28.14 20.31 5.73
N LEU A 313 -27.48 20.30 4.58
CA LEU A 313 -26.02 20.20 4.53
C LEU A 313 -25.39 21.19 3.54
N VAL A 314 -24.33 21.85 3.98
CA VAL A 314 -23.43 22.61 3.12
C VAL A 314 -22.05 21.97 3.15
N THR A 315 -21.53 21.59 1.98
CA THR A 315 -20.15 21.10 1.87
C THR A 315 -19.18 22.27 1.94
N LEU A 316 -18.19 22.19 2.83
CA LEU A 316 -17.08 23.15 2.89
C LEU A 316 -15.84 22.59 2.17
N SER A 317 -15.24 23.43 1.36
CA SER A 317 -13.90 23.23 0.81
C SER A 317 -12.86 23.31 1.91
N ARG A 318 -11.65 22.77 1.65
CA ARG A 318 -10.50 23.14 2.48
C ARG A 318 -10.20 24.63 2.32
N GLN A 319 -9.78 25.28 3.40
CA GLN A 319 -9.29 26.66 3.34
C GLN A 319 -7.89 26.71 2.70
N TRP A 320 -7.63 27.75 1.91
CA TRP A 320 -6.30 28.08 1.40
C TRP A 320 -6.02 29.56 1.58
N THR A 321 -4.76 29.96 1.51
CA THR A 321 -4.34 31.36 1.62
C THR A 321 -3.72 31.81 0.31
N VAL A 322 -4.16 32.95 -0.21
CA VAL A 322 -3.50 33.62 -1.33
C VAL A 322 -2.50 34.64 -0.75
N ASN A 323 -1.23 34.47 -1.09
CA ASN A 323 -0.16 35.41 -0.80
C ASN A 323 0.45 35.91 -2.11
N THR A 324 -0.02 37.07 -2.57
CA THR A 324 0.44 37.69 -3.82
C THR A 324 1.92 38.09 -3.82
N ASN A 325 2.62 38.00 -2.68
CA ASN A 325 4.05 38.28 -2.56
C ASN A 325 4.92 37.01 -2.53
N ALA A 326 4.32 35.81 -2.55
CA ALA A 326 5.06 34.56 -2.56
C ALA A 326 5.75 34.33 -3.92
N ILE A 327 6.99 33.82 -3.89
CA ILE A 327 7.65 33.34 -5.10
C ILE A 327 7.10 31.95 -5.38
N ALA A 328 6.49 31.73 -6.55
CA ALA A 328 5.85 30.47 -6.93
C ALA A 328 6.83 29.32 -7.25
N LEU A 329 8.14 29.57 -7.13
CA LEU A 329 9.18 28.58 -7.32
C LEU A 329 9.41 27.82 -6.01
N ARG A 330 9.37 26.49 -6.06
CA ARG A 330 9.55 25.64 -4.88
C ARG A 330 10.43 24.44 -5.19
N ILE A 331 10.99 23.84 -4.14
CA ILE A 331 11.53 22.49 -4.19
C ILE A 331 10.33 21.54 -4.26
N ASN A 332 10.31 20.67 -5.26
CA ASN A 332 9.16 19.84 -5.58
C ASN A 332 9.35 18.35 -5.24
N GLU A 333 10.54 17.81 -5.52
CA GLU A 333 10.84 16.39 -5.32
C GLU A 333 12.33 16.23 -5.00
N VAL A 334 12.66 15.32 -4.08
CA VAL A 334 14.04 14.97 -3.69
C VAL A 334 14.16 13.45 -3.62
N LEU A 335 15.17 12.91 -4.30
CA LEU A 335 15.57 11.50 -4.24
C LEU A 335 17.02 11.46 -3.74
N ALA A 336 17.21 11.17 -2.46
CA ALA A 336 18.51 11.15 -1.79
C ALA A 336 19.14 9.74 -1.67
N ALA A 337 18.47 8.73 -2.24
CA ALA A 337 18.92 7.34 -2.24
C ALA A 337 18.44 6.64 -3.52
N ASN A 338 19.23 6.70 -4.59
CA ASN A 338 18.89 6.14 -5.90
C ASN A 338 19.83 4.99 -6.26
N ASN A 339 19.32 3.76 -6.24
CA ASN A 339 20.10 2.58 -6.62
C ASN A 339 19.64 1.97 -7.93
N ALA A 340 18.34 2.05 -8.23
CA ALA A 340 17.73 1.46 -9.41
C ALA A 340 16.55 2.27 -9.99
N ALA A 341 15.98 3.23 -9.25
CA ALA A 341 14.75 3.91 -9.66
C ALA A 341 14.91 4.78 -10.91
N VAL A 342 15.89 5.69 -10.90
CA VAL A 342 16.04 6.70 -11.96
C VAL A 342 17.46 6.67 -12.52
N GLN A 343 17.60 6.07 -13.71
CA GLN A 343 18.90 6.00 -14.38
C GLN A 343 19.16 7.26 -15.21
N VAL A 344 20.31 7.91 -14.99
CA VAL A 344 20.78 9.07 -15.75
C VAL A 344 22.19 8.78 -16.26
N GLY A 345 22.37 8.76 -17.59
CA GLY A 345 23.69 8.55 -18.19
C GLY A 345 24.37 7.22 -17.79
N GLY A 346 23.59 6.20 -17.43
CA GLY A 346 24.10 4.90 -16.96
C GLY A 346 24.43 4.84 -15.47
N ARG A 347 24.16 5.91 -14.70
CA ARG A 347 24.33 5.99 -13.24
C ARG A 347 22.99 6.27 -12.55
N PHE A 348 22.99 6.26 -11.22
CA PHE A 348 21.85 6.56 -10.37
C PHE A 348 22.23 7.69 -9.39
N PRO A 349 22.28 8.96 -9.85
CA PRO A 349 22.61 10.09 -8.98
C PRO A 349 21.42 10.43 -8.07
N ASP A 350 21.70 11.16 -6.99
CA ASP A 350 20.65 11.86 -6.24
C ASP A 350 20.03 12.95 -7.12
N LEU A 351 18.74 13.21 -6.91
CA LEU A 351 17.98 14.11 -7.76
C LEU A 351 17.22 15.13 -6.92
N VAL A 352 17.18 16.37 -7.43
CA VAL A 352 16.38 17.46 -6.89
C VAL A 352 15.53 18.02 -8.03
N GLU A 353 14.26 18.27 -7.77
CA GLU A 353 13.37 18.94 -8.72
C GLU A 353 12.89 20.28 -8.20
N LEU A 354 12.91 21.29 -9.07
CA LEU A 354 12.21 22.55 -8.86
C LEU A 354 10.92 22.61 -9.68
N TYR A 355 9.88 23.19 -9.13
CA TYR A 355 8.62 23.45 -9.83
C TYR A 355 8.27 24.94 -9.82
N ASN A 356 7.89 25.45 -10.98
CA ASN A 356 7.33 26.79 -11.12
C ASN A 356 5.80 26.72 -11.17
N ALA A 357 5.15 27.00 -10.03
CA ALA A 357 3.70 27.00 -9.93
C ALA A 357 3.02 28.21 -10.58
N SER A 358 3.76 29.23 -11.03
CA SER A 358 3.16 30.43 -11.62
C SER A 358 2.77 30.26 -13.08
N THR A 359 1.95 31.19 -13.57
CA THR A 359 1.55 31.31 -14.98
C THR A 359 2.60 31.99 -15.86
N ASN A 360 3.77 32.36 -15.31
CA ASN A 360 4.84 33.06 -16.03
C ASN A 360 6.16 32.29 -15.91
N ALA A 361 7.07 32.48 -16.87
CA ALA A 361 8.42 31.93 -16.74
C ALA A 361 9.20 32.65 -15.62
N ILE A 362 9.96 31.89 -14.83
CA ILE A 362 10.83 32.42 -13.77
C ILE A 362 12.29 32.32 -14.24
N SER A 363 13.00 33.45 -14.18
CA SER A 363 14.47 33.46 -14.34
C SER A 363 15.13 32.91 -13.08
N LEU A 364 15.99 31.91 -13.26
CA LEU A 364 16.80 31.32 -12.21
C LEU A 364 18.19 31.95 -12.12
N THR A 365 18.56 32.85 -13.03
CA THR A 365 19.89 33.47 -13.08
C THR A 365 20.37 33.94 -11.70
N GLY A 366 21.48 33.36 -11.24
CA GLY A 366 22.11 33.71 -9.96
C GLY A 366 21.41 33.17 -8.70
N MET A 367 20.24 32.54 -8.81
CA MET A 367 19.62 31.78 -7.71
C MET A 367 20.51 30.60 -7.32
N ALA A 368 20.29 30.05 -6.12
CA ALA A 368 21.22 29.10 -5.55
C ALA A 368 20.56 27.98 -4.75
N LEU A 369 21.23 26.83 -4.72
CA LEU A 369 20.88 25.66 -3.94
C LEU A 369 22.05 25.27 -3.04
N THR A 370 21.73 24.77 -1.85
CA THR A 370 22.69 24.27 -0.88
C THR A 370 22.03 23.28 0.07
N ASP A 371 22.80 22.29 0.51
CA ASP A 371 22.55 21.40 1.65
C ASP A 371 23.02 22.00 2.99
N ASN A 372 23.66 23.18 2.98
CA ASN A 372 24.12 23.87 4.17
C ASN A 372 23.67 25.33 4.18
N LYS A 373 22.77 25.69 5.09
CA LYS A 373 22.22 27.05 5.23
C LYS A 373 23.29 28.14 5.43
N ASP A 374 24.42 27.79 6.03
CA ASP A 374 25.52 28.72 6.30
C ASP A 374 26.40 28.96 5.06
N GLU A 375 26.21 28.14 4.01
CA GLU A 375 26.85 28.26 2.70
C GLU A 375 25.79 28.40 1.58
N PRO A 376 25.06 29.52 1.49
CA PRO A 376 23.87 29.68 0.64
C PRO A 376 24.11 29.57 -0.87
N PHE A 377 25.35 29.40 -1.31
CA PHE A 377 25.77 29.53 -2.71
C PHE A 377 26.68 28.39 -3.19
N LYS A 378 26.55 27.18 -2.64
CA LYS A 378 27.27 25.98 -3.12
C LYS A 378 27.03 25.73 -4.61
N PHE A 379 25.76 25.73 -5.03
CA PHE A 379 25.38 25.77 -6.44
C PHE A 379 24.77 27.13 -6.80
N ARG A 380 25.15 27.69 -7.94
CA ARG A 380 24.53 28.90 -8.52
C ARG A 380 24.10 28.65 -9.96
N PHE A 381 22.85 28.96 -10.26
CA PHE A 381 22.34 28.90 -11.62
C PHE A 381 23.05 29.91 -12.53
N PRO A 382 23.48 29.49 -13.74
CA PRO A 382 24.15 30.37 -14.68
C PRO A 382 23.19 31.40 -15.30
N ALA A 383 23.77 32.40 -15.95
CA ALA A 383 23.01 33.39 -16.70
C ALA A 383 22.17 32.72 -17.80
N GLY A 384 20.90 33.12 -17.91
CA GLY A 384 19.96 32.59 -18.90
C GLY A 384 19.22 31.33 -18.45
N ALA A 385 19.51 30.79 -17.25
CA ALA A 385 18.71 29.71 -16.68
C ALA A 385 17.27 30.19 -16.41
N THR A 386 16.28 29.44 -16.89
CA THR A 386 14.85 29.75 -16.75
C THR A 386 14.04 28.48 -16.58
N ILE A 387 12.93 28.59 -15.86
CA ILE A 387 11.89 27.56 -15.79
C ILE A 387 10.57 28.14 -16.33
N GLY A 388 9.94 27.44 -17.27
CA GLY A 388 8.67 27.87 -17.86
C GLY A 388 7.51 27.84 -16.86
N ALA A 389 6.39 28.46 -17.20
CA ALA A 389 5.16 28.41 -16.40
C ALA A 389 4.66 26.96 -16.26
N GLY A 390 4.35 26.52 -15.05
CA GLY A 390 3.90 25.14 -14.78
C GLY A 390 4.91 24.06 -15.18
N GLN A 391 6.19 24.40 -15.35
CA GLN A 391 7.24 23.44 -15.72
C GLN A 391 8.04 22.98 -14.51
N TYR A 392 8.68 21.83 -14.68
CA TYR A 392 9.60 21.20 -13.74
C TYR A 392 11.04 21.32 -14.24
N LEU A 393 12.00 21.39 -13.33
CA LEU A 393 13.42 21.38 -13.64
C LEU A 393 14.14 20.38 -12.74
N VAL A 394 14.65 19.30 -13.35
CA VAL A 394 15.42 18.25 -12.68
C VAL A 394 16.90 18.65 -12.62
N LEU A 395 17.50 18.45 -11.45
CA LEU A 395 18.88 18.77 -11.10
C LEU A 395 19.54 17.52 -10.54
N TYR A 396 20.84 17.36 -10.82
CA TYR A 396 21.62 16.21 -10.38
C TYR A 396 22.44 16.60 -9.16
N ALA A 397 22.10 16.05 -8.00
CA ALA A 397 22.86 16.23 -6.77
C ALA A 397 24.04 15.25 -6.77
N ASP A 398 25.04 15.55 -7.60
CA ASP A 398 26.27 14.77 -7.70
C ASP A 398 27.49 15.71 -7.80
N SER A 399 28.67 15.09 -7.94
CA SER A 399 29.94 15.79 -8.17
C SER A 399 30.35 15.85 -9.65
N ASP A 400 29.49 15.42 -10.57
CA ASP A 400 29.75 15.52 -11.99
C ASP A 400 29.60 17.00 -12.44
N SER A 401 30.12 17.32 -13.61
CA SER A 401 29.99 18.65 -14.22
C SER A 401 29.79 18.57 -15.74
N THR A 402 29.60 17.37 -16.25
CA THR A 402 29.51 17.10 -17.69
C THR A 402 28.11 17.46 -18.20
N PRO A 403 27.95 18.41 -19.14
CA PRO A 403 26.66 18.68 -19.75
C PRO A 403 26.11 17.47 -20.53
N PRO A 404 24.78 17.35 -20.71
CA PRO A 404 23.74 18.34 -20.44
C PRO A 404 23.16 18.29 -19.01
N GLY A 405 22.64 19.42 -18.53
CA GLY A 405 21.90 19.52 -17.27
C GLY A 405 22.62 20.38 -16.21
N TYR A 406 22.04 20.42 -15.03
CA TYR A 406 22.59 21.16 -13.88
C TYR A 406 23.02 20.17 -12.80
N HIS A 407 24.33 20.05 -12.64
CA HIS A 407 24.95 19.28 -11.57
C HIS A 407 25.29 20.21 -10.41
N LEU A 408 24.83 19.86 -9.20
CA LEU A 408 24.90 20.73 -8.03
C LEU A 408 26.32 20.82 -7.45
N GLY A 409 27.18 19.83 -7.71
CA GLY A 409 28.52 19.77 -7.14
C GLY A 409 28.57 19.23 -5.71
N PHE A 410 27.43 18.74 -5.19
CA PHE A 410 27.28 18.08 -3.89
C PHE A 410 26.18 17.02 -3.99
N ALA A 411 26.29 15.98 -3.16
CA ALA A 411 25.30 14.91 -3.01
C ALA A 411 24.47 15.11 -1.73
N LEU A 412 23.36 14.40 -1.61
CA LEU A 412 22.50 14.43 -0.43
C LEU A 412 22.79 13.22 0.45
N LYS A 413 22.57 13.35 1.76
CA LYS A 413 22.71 12.21 2.69
C LYS A 413 21.42 11.42 2.80
N GLN A 414 21.48 10.11 2.57
CA GLN A 414 20.35 9.20 2.75
C GLN A 414 19.82 9.18 4.19
N ASP A 415 20.70 9.28 5.19
CA ASP A 415 20.33 9.21 6.62
C ASP A 415 19.70 10.51 7.16
N GLY A 416 19.71 11.57 6.36
CA GLY A 416 19.07 12.85 6.67
C GLY A 416 19.88 14.06 6.23
N ASP A 417 19.19 15.02 5.63
CA ASP A 417 19.79 16.25 5.13
C ASP A 417 18.82 17.42 5.13
N ASP A 418 19.37 18.59 4.85
CA ASP A 418 18.60 19.77 4.51
C ASP A 418 18.82 20.15 3.05
N LEU A 419 17.87 20.87 2.46
CA LEU A 419 18.01 21.50 1.16
C LEU A 419 17.33 22.87 1.15
N TYR A 420 18.07 23.89 0.71
CA TYR A 420 17.64 25.27 0.71
C TYR A 420 17.74 25.89 -0.68
N LEU A 421 16.69 26.59 -1.10
CA LEU A 421 16.64 27.38 -2.32
C LEU A 421 16.67 28.88 -1.99
N PHE A 422 17.65 29.60 -2.55
CA PHE A 422 17.83 31.04 -2.33
C PHE A 422 17.66 31.85 -3.62
N THR A 423 17.12 33.07 -3.47
CA THR A 423 17.18 34.12 -4.50
C THR A 423 18.62 34.53 -4.79
N SER A 424 18.86 35.23 -5.90
CA SER A 424 20.18 35.76 -6.25
C SER A 424 20.78 36.72 -5.20
N GLN A 425 19.95 37.29 -4.34
CA GLN A 425 20.31 38.21 -3.25
C GLN A 425 20.48 37.49 -1.90
N GLY A 426 20.33 36.16 -1.84
CA GLY A 426 20.47 35.38 -0.61
C GLY A 426 19.23 35.34 0.29
N ARG A 427 18.07 35.80 -0.17
CA ARG A 427 16.79 35.58 0.54
C ARG A 427 16.29 34.15 0.29
N LEU A 428 15.91 33.43 1.35
CA LEU A 428 15.33 32.08 1.28
C LEU A 428 14.02 32.10 0.48
N VAL A 429 13.84 31.12 -0.40
CA VAL A 429 12.66 30.90 -1.24
C VAL A 429 11.86 29.71 -0.72
N ASP A 430 12.53 28.56 -0.58
CA ASP A 430 11.95 27.33 -0.07
C ASP A 430 13.04 26.48 0.61
N SER A 431 12.63 25.56 1.47
CA SER A 431 13.53 24.60 2.10
C SER A 431 12.80 23.32 2.50
N VAL A 432 13.55 22.23 2.59
CA VAL A 432 13.10 20.97 3.16
C VAL A 432 14.19 20.38 4.03
N ALA A 433 13.81 19.90 5.22
CA ALA A 433 14.63 19.10 6.10
C ALA A 433 14.02 17.69 6.13
N PHE A 434 14.84 16.66 6.03
CA PHE A 434 14.39 15.28 6.01
C PHE A 434 15.35 14.36 6.78
N GLY A 435 14.81 13.31 7.39
CA GLY A 435 15.63 12.25 8.03
C GLY A 435 15.89 11.06 7.09
N PRO A 436 16.04 9.84 7.61
CA PRO A 436 16.34 8.65 6.80
C PRO A 436 15.36 8.42 5.65
N GLN A 437 15.89 8.28 4.43
CA GLN A 437 15.15 8.05 3.20
C GLN A 437 15.21 6.59 2.76
N LEU A 438 14.10 6.13 2.16
CA LEU A 438 14.04 4.81 1.55
C LEU A 438 14.68 4.83 0.16
N THR A 439 15.56 3.87 -0.07
CA THR A 439 16.15 3.63 -1.39
C THR A 439 15.05 3.51 -2.45
N ASP A 440 15.27 4.17 -3.58
CA ASP A 440 14.42 4.14 -4.79
C ASP A 440 13.01 4.75 -4.61
N LEU A 441 12.76 5.45 -3.51
CA LEU A 441 11.59 6.30 -3.30
C LEU A 441 12.02 7.74 -3.04
N SER A 442 11.23 8.69 -3.52
CA SER A 442 11.48 10.12 -3.31
C SER A 442 10.62 10.66 -2.16
N ILE A 443 10.99 11.82 -1.64
CA ILE A 443 10.04 12.71 -0.98
C ILE A 443 9.59 13.75 -1.98
N GLY A 444 8.29 14.04 -2.01
CA GLY A 444 7.72 14.94 -2.98
C GLY A 444 6.55 15.73 -2.41
N ARG A 445 6.36 16.95 -2.92
CA ARG A 445 5.17 17.73 -2.65
C ARG A 445 4.01 17.20 -3.49
N LEU A 446 2.96 16.72 -2.84
CA LEU A 446 1.75 16.26 -3.53
C LEU A 446 1.03 17.44 -4.21
N ALA A 447 -0.07 17.15 -4.92
CA ALA A 447 -0.94 18.20 -5.46
C ALA A 447 -1.37 19.19 -4.37
N ASP A 448 -1.43 18.71 -3.12
CA ASP A 448 -1.75 19.49 -1.95
C ASP A 448 -0.56 20.25 -1.33
N GLY A 449 0.61 20.27 -1.98
CA GLY A 449 1.81 20.94 -1.50
C GLY A 449 2.42 20.37 -0.21
N THR A 450 1.76 19.39 0.44
CA THR A 450 2.31 18.67 1.57
C THR A 450 3.40 17.72 1.10
N TRP A 451 4.45 17.60 1.90
CA TRP A 451 5.50 16.62 1.67
C TRP A 451 5.02 15.24 2.09
N ALA A 452 5.30 14.25 1.25
CA ALA A 452 5.04 12.85 1.54
C ALA A 452 6.11 11.97 0.88
N LEU A 453 6.15 10.69 1.25
CA LEU A 453 6.84 9.67 0.46
C LEU A 453 6.15 9.53 -0.90
N THR A 454 6.92 9.50 -1.97
CA THR A 454 6.43 9.47 -3.35
C THR A 454 7.17 8.42 -4.18
N GLN A 455 6.52 7.98 -5.27
CA GLN A 455 7.25 7.33 -6.36
C GLN A 455 8.11 8.38 -7.07
N PRO A 456 9.32 8.03 -7.55
CA PRO A 456 10.14 8.96 -8.34
C PRO A 456 9.42 9.40 -9.62
N THR A 457 9.07 10.69 -9.72
CA THR A 457 8.20 11.26 -10.78
C THR A 457 8.79 12.49 -11.47
N PHE A 458 10.11 12.61 -11.48
CA PHE A 458 10.85 13.71 -12.09
C PHE A 458 10.36 14.08 -13.50
N GLY A 459 9.99 15.35 -13.67
CA GLY A 459 9.42 15.95 -14.87
C GLY A 459 7.88 15.97 -14.90
N ALA A 460 7.21 15.43 -13.88
CA ALA A 460 5.77 15.28 -13.82
C ALA A 460 5.19 15.59 -12.42
N ALA A 461 3.87 15.46 -12.28
CA ALA A 461 3.22 15.61 -10.98
C ALA A 461 3.52 14.43 -10.06
N ASN A 462 3.81 14.73 -8.80
CA ASN A 462 4.17 13.73 -7.80
C ASN A 462 3.04 12.76 -7.48
N ILE A 463 3.40 11.49 -7.32
CA ILE A 463 2.48 10.40 -6.96
C ILE A 463 2.88 9.85 -5.59
N ALA A 464 1.98 9.95 -4.61
CA ALA A 464 2.21 9.43 -3.27
C ALA A 464 2.52 7.92 -3.29
N ALA A 465 3.55 7.53 -2.54
CA ALA A 465 3.75 6.13 -2.17
C ALA A 465 2.83 5.80 -0.98
N ARG A 466 2.31 4.56 -0.95
CA ARG A 466 1.48 4.11 0.18
C ARG A 466 2.35 3.87 1.40
N THR A 467 1.87 4.32 2.56
CA THR A 467 2.51 4.10 3.86
C THR A 467 1.60 3.33 4.82
N GLY A 468 2.15 2.51 5.71
CA GLY A 468 1.43 1.78 6.76
C GLY A 468 1.16 2.62 8.01
N ASP A 469 0.51 2.01 9.01
CA ASP A 469 0.26 2.65 10.30
C ASP A 469 1.51 2.61 11.19
N VAL A 470 1.94 3.78 11.67
CA VAL A 470 3.07 3.93 12.59
C VAL A 470 2.86 3.20 13.91
N ARG A 471 1.61 2.97 14.33
CA ARG A 471 1.29 2.25 15.57
C ARG A 471 1.73 0.78 15.56
N GLY A 472 2.02 0.22 14.39
CA GLY A 472 2.56 -1.13 14.28
C GLY A 472 4.06 -1.24 14.54
N VAL A 473 4.80 -0.13 14.50
CA VAL A 473 6.26 -0.12 14.70
C VAL A 473 6.59 -0.54 16.13
N LYS A 474 7.69 -1.29 16.28
CA LYS A 474 8.17 -1.81 17.56
C LYS A 474 9.60 -1.37 17.83
N ILE A 475 9.91 -1.11 19.10
CA ILE A 475 11.30 -1.08 19.56
C ILE A 475 11.78 -2.53 19.51
N ASN A 476 12.82 -2.80 18.71
CA ASN A 476 13.22 -4.13 18.31
C ASN A 476 14.51 -4.62 18.97
N GLU A 477 15.51 -3.75 19.08
CA GLU A 477 16.81 -4.05 19.66
C GLU A 477 17.37 -2.78 20.32
N TRP A 478 18.14 -2.94 21.39
CA TRP A 478 18.89 -1.85 21.98
C TRP A 478 20.23 -2.35 22.55
N LEU A 479 21.23 -1.48 22.50
CA LEU A 479 22.52 -1.65 23.16
C LEU A 479 22.78 -0.42 24.02
N ALA A 480 23.08 -0.64 25.30
CA ALA A 480 23.28 0.42 26.28
C ALA A 480 24.69 0.45 26.90
N ASP A 481 25.61 -0.36 26.35
CA ASP A 481 27.02 -0.37 26.73
C ASP A 481 27.87 -0.95 25.57
N GLU A 482 28.40 -0.07 24.73
CA GLU A 482 29.25 -0.39 23.60
C GLU A 482 30.74 -0.48 23.97
N PHE A 483 31.48 -1.40 23.32
CA PHE A 483 32.94 -1.36 23.34
C PHE A 483 33.58 -1.72 21.99
N THR A 484 33.23 -2.87 21.42
CA THR A 484 33.78 -3.35 20.14
C THR A 484 32.77 -3.96 19.18
N ALA A 485 31.63 -4.45 19.68
CA ALA A 485 30.63 -5.12 18.86
C ALA A 485 29.71 -4.14 18.11
N ALA A 486 29.58 -2.92 18.62
CA ALA A 486 29.00 -1.77 17.95
C ALA A 486 29.89 -0.53 18.18
N SER A 487 29.66 0.53 17.38
CA SER A 487 30.42 1.79 17.51
C SER A 487 29.85 2.73 18.57
N ASP A 488 28.54 2.64 18.83
CA ASP A 488 27.79 3.49 19.74
C ASP A 488 26.62 2.68 20.33
N ASP A 489 26.09 3.14 21.47
CA ASP A 489 24.75 2.78 21.96
C ASP A 489 23.70 3.00 20.86
N PHE A 490 22.66 2.17 20.81
CA PHE A 490 21.58 2.37 19.84
C PHE A 490 20.21 1.89 20.31
N ILE A 491 19.19 2.41 19.64
CA ILE A 491 17.81 1.95 19.70
C ILE A 491 17.37 1.62 18.28
N GLU A 492 16.95 0.39 18.04
CA GLU A 492 16.42 -0.05 16.76
C GLU A 492 14.90 -0.13 16.77
N LEU A 493 14.29 0.40 15.72
CA LEU A 493 12.89 0.22 15.40
C LEU A 493 12.70 -0.82 14.30
N PHE A 494 11.65 -1.62 14.40
CA PHE A 494 11.22 -2.57 13.37
C PHE A 494 9.80 -2.25 12.91
N ASN A 495 9.60 -2.24 11.59
CA ASN A 495 8.28 -2.13 10.98
C ASN A 495 7.77 -3.52 10.55
N PRO A 496 6.81 -4.12 11.25
CA PRO A 496 6.26 -5.42 10.88
C PRO A 496 5.28 -5.37 9.69
N HIS A 497 4.89 -4.18 9.24
CA HIS A 497 3.98 -4.03 8.11
C HIS A 497 4.70 -4.19 6.77
N PRO A 498 4.00 -4.64 5.71
CA PRO A 498 4.57 -4.75 4.37
C PRO A 498 4.76 -3.41 3.67
N LEU A 499 4.13 -2.33 4.16
CA LEU A 499 4.27 -0.99 3.61
C LEU A 499 5.29 -0.16 4.40
N PRO A 500 6.01 0.77 3.76
CA PRO A 500 6.79 1.80 4.45
C PRO A 500 5.99 2.53 5.52
N VAL A 501 6.61 2.95 6.61
CA VAL A 501 5.96 3.76 7.65
C VAL A 501 6.67 5.11 7.76
N ASP A 502 5.88 6.17 7.92
CA ASP A 502 6.36 7.52 8.21
C ASP A 502 6.55 7.70 9.72
N LEU A 503 7.81 7.87 10.13
CA LEU A 503 8.24 8.10 11.52
C LEU A 503 8.41 9.58 11.83
N GLY A 504 8.39 10.47 10.83
CA GLY A 504 8.80 11.86 11.02
C GLY A 504 7.89 12.62 11.99
N GLY A 505 8.45 13.17 13.06
CA GLY A 505 7.72 13.84 14.14
C GLY A 505 7.21 12.90 15.25
N CYS A 506 7.48 11.59 15.18
CA CYS A 506 7.39 10.71 16.36
C CYS A 506 8.53 11.05 17.34
N PHE A 507 8.48 10.50 18.54
CA PHE A 507 9.46 10.79 19.59
C PHE A 507 10.05 9.50 20.16
N LEU A 508 11.37 9.49 20.35
CA LEU A 508 12.06 8.55 21.22
C LEU A 508 12.27 9.20 22.60
N SER A 509 12.16 8.41 23.66
CA SER A 509 12.45 8.88 25.01
C SER A 509 12.83 7.74 25.96
N ASP A 510 13.82 7.99 26.81
CA ASP A 510 14.18 7.18 27.98
C ASP A 510 13.41 7.57 29.26
N SER A 511 12.56 8.61 29.18
CA SER A 511 11.77 9.16 30.29
C SER A 511 10.31 9.36 29.88
N PRO A 512 9.59 8.33 29.42
CA PRO A 512 8.25 8.47 28.82
C PRO A 512 7.20 9.17 29.67
N PHE A 513 7.34 9.16 31.00
CA PHE A 513 6.37 9.80 31.91
C PHE A 513 6.77 11.22 32.32
N GLY A 514 8.05 11.58 32.17
CA GLY A 514 8.56 12.91 32.50
C GLY A 514 8.74 13.80 31.27
N ASP A 515 9.19 13.21 30.17
CA ASP A 515 9.48 13.86 28.90
C ASP A 515 9.25 12.90 27.72
N PRO A 516 7.98 12.63 27.34
CA PRO A 516 7.67 11.73 26.22
C PRO A 516 8.08 12.29 24.86
N THR A 517 8.45 13.57 24.78
CA THR A 517 8.83 14.27 23.54
C THR A 517 10.33 14.50 23.41
N ARG A 518 11.13 13.83 24.24
CA ARG A 518 12.56 14.10 24.44
C ARG A 518 13.34 14.20 23.13
N SER A 519 13.39 13.12 22.34
CA SER A 519 14.08 13.09 21.06
C SER A 519 13.07 13.04 19.89
N PRO A 520 12.77 14.17 19.23
CA PRO A 520 11.92 14.16 18.04
C PRO A 520 12.65 13.53 16.85
N ILE A 521 11.99 12.57 16.18
CA ILE A 521 12.46 12.03 14.91
C ILE A 521 12.23 13.09 13.83
N THR A 522 13.29 13.44 13.09
CA THR A 522 13.25 14.43 12.00
C THR A 522 12.05 14.20 11.06
N PRO A 523 11.31 15.24 10.64
CA PRO A 523 10.24 15.10 9.65
C PRO A 523 10.69 14.34 8.40
N LEU A 524 9.75 13.68 7.72
CA LEU A 524 10.02 12.91 6.51
C LEU A 524 11.05 11.78 6.71
N SER A 525 11.12 11.19 7.91
CA SER A 525 11.87 9.95 8.16
C SER A 525 11.00 8.75 7.88
N PHE A 526 11.50 7.79 7.11
CA PHE A 526 10.72 6.60 6.74
C PHE A 526 11.45 5.30 7.09
N ILE A 527 10.70 4.29 7.50
CA ILE A 527 11.18 2.92 7.68
C ILE A 527 10.49 2.01 6.67
N GLY A 528 11.26 1.18 5.97
CA GLY A 528 10.74 0.29 4.92
C GLY A 528 9.76 -0.75 5.48
N GLY A 529 8.92 -1.34 4.62
CA GLY A 529 8.08 -2.47 5.01
C GLY A 529 8.94 -3.69 5.38
N GLY A 530 8.72 -4.29 6.55
CA GLY A 530 9.62 -5.30 7.11
C GLY A 530 11.03 -4.78 7.44
N GLY A 531 11.22 -3.46 7.41
CA GLY A 531 12.52 -2.82 7.57
C GLY A 531 12.89 -2.51 9.02
N PHE A 532 14.16 -2.17 9.20
CA PHE A 532 14.79 -1.82 10.48
C PHE A 532 15.40 -0.42 10.37
N LEU A 533 15.32 0.36 11.44
CA LEU A 533 15.96 1.68 11.53
C LEU A 533 16.56 1.88 12.91
N ALA A 534 17.88 2.03 12.97
CA ALA A 534 18.61 2.28 14.21
C ALA A 534 18.86 3.78 14.41
N PHE A 535 18.69 4.22 15.66
CA PHE A 535 19.06 5.55 16.14
C PHE A 535 20.24 5.42 17.08
N VAL A 536 21.28 6.19 16.85
CA VAL A 536 22.46 6.24 17.70
C VAL A 536 22.10 6.98 19.00
N ALA A 537 22.18 6.30 20.15
CA ALA A 537 21.79 6.85 21.43
C ALA A 537 22.99 7.49 22.13
N ASP A 538 23.46 8.63 21.62
CA ASP A 538 24.70 9.30 22.07
C ASP A 538 24.49 10.67 22.72
N GLY A 539 23.26 11.16 22.81
CA GLY A 539 22.98 12.48 23.38
C GLY A 539 22.98 13.64 22.39
N LYS A 540 23.03 13.38 21.08
CA LYS A 540 23.03 14.43 20.04
C LYS A 540 21.63 14.66 19.47
N ASP A 541 21.36 15.91 19.12
CA ASP A 541 20.14 16.36 18.43
C ASP A 541 20.41 16.49 16.93
N ASP A 542 20.84 15.39 16.32
CA ASP A 542 21.16 15.27 14.89
C ASP A 542 20.25 14.20 14.24
N PRO A 543 19.93 14.28 12.92
CA PRO A 543 19.18 13.22 12.24
C PRO A 543 19.85 11.84 12.40
N GLY A 544 19.06 10.84 12.79
CA GLY A 544 19.56 9.48 13.07
C GLY A 544 20.13 9.28 14.48
N HIS A 545 20.11 10.31 15.33
CA HIS A 545 20.54 10.23 16.72
C HIS A 545 19.35 10.36 17.67
N ALA A 546 19.48 9.75 18.85
CA ALA A 546 18.67 10.06 20.00
C ALA A 546 19.41 11.05 20.90
N ASP A 547 18.71 12.06 21.40
CA ASP A 547 19.26 13.14 22.24
C ASP A 547 19.54 12.70 23.69
N PHE A 548 19.69 11.39 23.89
CA PHE A 548 19.99 10.75 25.16
C PHE A 548 20.89 9.53 25.00
N LYS A 549 21.59 9.18 26.09
CA LYS A 549 22.31 7.90 26.24
C LYS A 549 21.47 6.93 27.08
N LEU A 550 21.58 5.65 26.76
CA LEU A 550 20.97 4.59 27.56
C LEU A 550 21.80 4.33 28.82
N SER A 551 21.15 3.98 29.93
CA SER A 551 21.86 3.55 31.15
C SER A 551 22.18 2.05 31.07
N PRO A 552 23.41 1.61 31.38
CA PRO A 552 23.76 0.19 31.43
C PRO A 552 23.18 -0.54 32.65
N GLU A 553 22.75 0.16 33.70
CA GLU A 553 22.22 -0.46 34.91
C GLU A 553 20.74 -0.85 34.81
N GLN A 554 19.91 0.01 34.23
CA GLN A 554 18.48 -0.21 33.96
C GLN A 554 17.89 1.07 33.33
N GLY A 555 16.83 0.94 32.55
CA GLY A 555 16.19 2.10 31.95
C GLY A 555 14.85 1.80 31.29
N MET A 556 14.25 2.85 30.75
CA MET A 556 13.09 2.75 29.89
C MET A 556 13.44 3.23 28.49
N ILE A 557 12.73 2.75 27.48
CA ILE A 557 12.79 3.25 26.11
C ILE A 557 11.36 3.31 25.61
N SER A 558 10.97 4.40 24.98
CA SER A 558 9.64 4.58 24.43
C SER A 558 9.69 5.17 23.04
N LEU A 559 8.73 4.74 22.22
CA LEU A 559 8.38 5.33 20.95
C LEU A 559 6.98 5.93 21.12
N ALA A 560 6.85 7.24 20.94
CA ALA A 560 5.58 7.95 20.98
C ALA A 560 5.22 8.50 19.60
N ASN A 561 3.93 8.52 19.30
CA ASN A 561 3.38 9.11 18.08
C ASN A 561 3.42 10.66 18.17
N ARG A 562 3.10 11.33 17.06
CA ARG A 562 3.05 12.81 16.95
C ARG A 562 2.06 13.46 17.93
N ASP A 563 1.02 12.74 18.31
CA ASP A 563 0.03 13.15 19.32
C ASP A 563 0.44 12.75 20.76
N VAL A 564 1.69 12.30 20.94
CA VAL A 564 2.30 11.87 22.21
C VAL A 564 1.71 10.55 22.75
N THR A 565 0.84 9.88 22.01
CA THR A 565 0.39 8.53 22.39
C THR A 565 1.55 7.53 22.29
N ILE A 566 1.78 6.74 23.34
CA ILE A 566 2.84 5.73 23.36
C ILE A 566 2.48 4.60 22.39
N ILE A 567 3.36 4.36 21.42
CA ILE A 567 3.27 3.26 20.45
C ILE A 567 3.86 1.99 21.04
N ASP A 568 5.06 2.10 21.63
CA ASP A 568 5.76 1.01 22.28
C ASP A 568 6.61 1.53 23.44
N CYS A 569 6.78 0.70 24.47
CA CYS A 569 7.55 1.07 25.65
C CYS A 569 8.19 -0.17 26.28
N ILE A 570 9.50 -0.08 26.51
CA ILE A 570 10.34 -1.11 27.09
C ILE A 570 10.82 -0.64 28.47
N LEU A 571 10.87 -1.57 29.41
CA LEU A 571 11.60 -1.45 30.67
C LEU A 571 12.66 -2.54 30.68
N TYR A 572 13.93 -2.15 30.76
CA TYR A 572 15.06 -3.09 30.70
C TYR A 572 15.90 -3.01 31.99
N GLY A 573 16.54 -4.14 32.33
CA GLY A 573 17.37 -4.28 33.52
C GLY A 573 18.87 -4.10 33.23
N PRO A 574 19.76 -4.59 34.10
CA PRO A 574 21.20 -4.50 33.88
C PRO A 574 21.64 -5.12 32.56
N GLN A 575 22.41 -4.35 31.79
CA GLN A 575 22.97 -4.72 30.50
C GLN A 575 24.42 -5.21 30.63
N THR A 576 24.94 -5.88 29.61
CA THR A 576 26.33 -6.34 29.55
C THR A 576 27.00 -5.70 28.35
N THR A 577 28.24 -5.22 28.53
CA THR A 577 29.04 -4.64 27.44
C THR A 577 29.04 -5.53 26.20
N ASP A 578 28.79 -4.92 25.04
CA ASP A 578 28.74 -5.58 23.72
C ASP A 578 27.64 -6.66 23.55
N ILE A 579 26.68 -6.75 24.47
CA ILE A 579 25.51 -7.63 24.39
C ILE A 579 24.25 -6.77 24.30
N SER A 580 23.59 -6.79 23.15
CA SER A 580 22.30 -6.11 22.97
C SER A 580 21.17 -6.94 23.56
N GLU A 581 20.05 -6.28 23.85
CA GLU A 581 18.79 -6.92 24.23
C GLU A 581 17.72 -6.53 23.20
N GLY A 582 16.81 -7.45 22.87
CA GLY A 582 15.79 -7.16 21.88
C GLY A 582 14.74 -8.25 21.73
N ARG A 583 13.77 -8.00 20.84
CA ARG A 583 12.62 -8.85 20.59
C ARG A 583 13.02 -10.07 19.76
N GLN A 584 12.57 -11.26 20.17
CA GLN A 584 12.77 -12.50 19.41
C GLN A 584 11.49 -13.36 19.38
N PRO A 585 10.89 -13.64 18.20
CA PRO A 585 11.17 -13.04 16.88
C PRO A 585 11.08 -11.49 16.87
N ASN A 586 11.60 -10.83 15.83
CA ASN A 586 11.49 -9.38 15.62
C ASN A 586 10.03 -8.91 15.81
N GLY A 587 9.84 -7.82 16.55
CA GLY A 587 8.51 -7.29 16.88
C GLY A 587 7.65 -8.14 17.84
N ALA A 588 8.12 -9.30 18.31
CA ALA A 588 7.39 -10.16 19.25
C ALA A 588 7.48 -9.67 20.70
N GLY A 589 6.62 -10.19 21.58
CA GLY A 589 6.57 -9.83 23.00
C GLY A 589 7.68 -10.43 23.89
N THR A 590 8.53 -11.28 23.34
CA THR A 590 9.62 -11.97 24.07
C THR A 590 10.92 -11.22 23.87
N PHE A 591 11.67 -10.97 24.95
CA PHE A 591 12.98 -10.32 24.92
C PHE A 591 14.10 -11.32 25.23
N VAL A 592 15.22 -11.18 24.53
CA VAL A 592 16.43 -11.99 24.71
C VAL A 592 17.68 -11.13 24.55
N PHE A 593 18.82 -11.65 25.03
CA PHE A 593 20.13 -11.04 24.81
C PHE A 593 20.82 -11.62 23.57
N PHE A 594 21.44 -10.76 22.77
CA PHE A 594 22.21 -11.14 21.58
C PHE A 594 23.69 -10.84 21.75
N THR A 595 24.53 -11.84 21.47
CA THR A 595 26.00 -11.68 21.47
C THR A 595 26.53 -10.95 20.23
N THR A 596 25.64 -10.56 19.33
CA THR A 596 25.96 -9.89 18.08
C THR A 596 24.87 -8.85 17.87
N PRO A 597 25.13 -7.59 18.25
CA PRO A 597 24.22 -6.50 17.98
C PRO A 597 23.99 -6.32 16.47
N THR A 598 22.75 -5.99 16.08
CA THR A 598 22.33 -5.94 14.68
C THR A 598 21.72 -4.60 14.25
N PRO A 599 22.33 -3.43 14.54
CA PRO A 599 21.73 -2.15 14.19
C PRO A 599 21.47 -2.01 12.68
N GLY A 600 20.23 -1.71 12.32
CA GLY A 600 19.76 -1.59 10.95
C GLY A 600 19.45 -2.93 10.26
N ALA A 601 19.40 -4.03 11.01
CA ALA A 601 19.27 -5.38 10.50
C ALA A 601 18.38 -6.25 11.41
N PRO A 602 17.80 -7.35 10.91
CA PRO A 602 17.00 -8.22 11.76
C PRO A 602 17.80 -8.83 12.90
N ASN A 603 17.15 -8.94 14.07
CA ASN A 603 17.69 -9.68 15.21
C ASN A 603 18.01 -11.14 14.81
N PRO A 604 19.09 -11.72 15.36
CA PRO A 604 19.47 -13.11 15.10
C PRO A 604 18.35 -14.11 15.46
N GLY A 605 17.86 -14.83 14.45
CA GLY A 605 16.82 -15.84 14.63
C GLY A 605 17.23 -16.98 15.57
N ILE A 606 16.30 -17.47 16.40
CA ILE A 606 16.41 -18.81 16.99
C ILE A 606 16.19 -19.82 15.88
N ILE A 607 17.20 -20.62 15.54
CA ILE A 607 16.96 -21.87 14.80
C ILE A 607 16.09 -22.75 15.70
N ILE A 608 14.78 -22.76 15.48
CA ILE A 608 13.89 -23.71 16.16
C ILE A 608 14.20 -25.08 15.56
N PRO A 609 14.78 -26.04 16.33
CA PRO A 609 15.25 -27.31 15.78
C PRO A 609 14.14 -28.20 15.19
N ASN A 610 12.87 -27.79 15.32
CA ASN A 610 11.67 -28.54 14.92
C ASN A 610 10.83 -27.89 13.79
N GLN A 611 11.28 -26.79 13.17
CA GLN A 611 10.66 -26.26 11.94
C GLN A 611 11.56 -26.49 10.73
N THR A 612 11.64 -27.72 10.24
CA THR A 612 12.40 -28.05 9.02
C THR A 612 11.50 -28.00 7.78
N LEU A 613 10.75 -26.91 7.58
CA LEU A 613 10.13 -26.69 6.28
C LEU A 613 11.22 -26.71 5.20
N THR A 614 11.05 -27.52 4.17
CA THR A 614 12.10 -27.73 3.18
C THR A 614 11.58 -27.67 1.76
N ILE A 615 12.43 -27.23 0.83
CA ILE A 615 12.22 -27.47 -0.60
C ILE A 615 12.36 -28.98 -0.82
N ASN A 616 11.29 -29.61 -1.32
CA ASN A 616 11.16 -31.06 -1.41
C ASN A 616 11.27 -31.60 -2.83
N GLU A 617 10.71 -30.89 -3.81
CA GLU A 617 10.71 -31.25 -5.23
C GLU A 617 10.87 -29.99 -6.08
N VAL A 618 11.68 -30.05 -7.14
CA VAL A 618 11.82 -28.98 -8.13
C VAL A 618 11.71 -29.56 -9.53
N LEU A 619 10.71 -29.10 -10.28
CA LEU A 619 10.53 -29.38 -11.70
C LEU A 619 10.85 -28.10 -12.47
N ALA A 620 12.08 -27.98 -12.96
CA ALA A 620 12.59 -26.79 -13.66
C ALA A 620 12.65 -26.94 -15.19
N PHE A 621 12.04 -28.00 -15.72
CA PHE A 621 11.78 -28.14 -17.14
C PHE A 621 10.48 -28.93 -17.38
N ASN A 622 9.36 -28.26 -17.19
CA ASN A 622 8.06 -28.84 -17.46
C ASN A 622 7.64 -28.67 -18.93
N THR A 623 7.28 -29.78 -19.58
CA THR A 623 6.68 -29.79 -20.93
C THR A 623 5.35 -30.52 -20.99
N ALA A 624 4.90 -31.06 -19.85
CA ALA A 624 3.82 -32.03 -19.77
C ALA A 624 2.59 -31.49 -19.04
N ILE A 625 2.82 -30.82 -17.91
CA ILE A 625 1.77 -30.29 -17.06
C ILE A 625 1.37 -28.94 -17.65
N LYS A 626 0.28 -28.94 -18.42
CA LYS A 626 -0.30 -27.73 -18.99
C LYS A 626 -1.16 -27.05 -17.95
N VAL A 627 -0.89 -25.78 -17.69
CA VAL A 627 -1.71 -24.92 -16.84
C VAL A 627 -2.44 -23.94 -17.76
N THR A 628 -3.76 -23.83 -17.58
CA THR A 628 -4.57 -22.85 -18.28
C THR A 628 -4.61 -21.59 -17.43
N ASN A 629 -4.07 -20.49 -17.94
CA ASN A 629 -4.09 -19.20 -17.29
C ASN A 629 -5.17 -18.32 -17.92
N VAL A 630 -5.83 -17.52 -17.09
CA VAL A 630 -6.78 -16.50 -17.55
C VAL A 630 -6.32 -15.18 -16.96
N VAL A 631 -5.70 -14.33 -17.78
CA VAL A 631 -5.18 -13.02 -17.37
C VAL A 631 -5.86 -11.97 -18.24
N GLY A 632 -6.58 -11.03 -17.61
CA GLY A 632 -7.29 -9.97 -18.34
C GLY A 632 -8.29 -10.48 -19.39
N GLY A 633 -8.92 -11.64 -19.15
CA GLY A 633 -9.86 -12.28 -20.09
C GLY A 633 -9.21 -13.04 -21.25
N VAL A 634 -7.88 -13.06 -21.33
CA VAL A 634 -7.13 -13.84 -22.33
C VAL A 634 -6.76 -15.19 -21.71
N THR A 635 -7.20 -16.27 -22.37
CA THR A 635 -6.83 -17.63 -21.99
C THR A 635 -5.52 -18.03 -22.68
N SER A 636 -4.49 -18.33 -21.90
CA SER A 636 -3.25 -18.94 -22.38
C SER A 636 -3.05 -20.31 -21.74
N VAL A 637 -2.32 -21.19 -22.42
CA VAL A 637 -1.91 -22.48 -21.86
C VAL A 637 -0.40 -22.50 -21.80
N THR A 638 0.15 -22.46 -20.59
CA THR A 638 1.59 -22.52 -20.34
C THR A 638 1.98 -23.88 -19.78
N THR A 639 3.28 -24.16 -19.77
CA THR A 639 3.86 -25.32 -19.08
C THR A 639 4.82 -24.77 -18.02
N PRO A 640 4.29 -24.27 -16.89
CA PRO A 640 5.11 -23.60 -15.89
C PRO A 640 6.02 -24.59 -15.17
N ASP A 641 7.13 -24.11 -14.64
CA ASP A 641 7.95 -24.88 -13.72
C ASP A 641 7.29 -24.92 -12.33
N PHE A 642 7.73 -25.84 -11.47
CA PHE A 642 7.13 -26.03 -10.15
C PHE A 642 8.17 -26.22 -9.06
N VAL A 643 7.85 -25.71 -7.89
CA VAL A 643 8.55 -25.95 -6.64
C VAL A 643 7.56 -26.51 -5.63
N GLU A 644 7.96 -27.55 -4.92
CA GLU A 644 7.20 -28.11 -3.81
C GLU A 644 7.93 -27.87 -2.49
N LEU A 645 7.18 -27.39 -1.50
CA LEU A 645 7.59 -27.35 -0.10
C LEU A 645 6.95 -28.50 0.67
N TYR A 646 7.69 -29.09 1.59
CA TYR A 646 7.20 -30.14 2.49
C TYR A 646 7.37 -29.73 3.95
N ASN A 647 6.33 -29.96 4.75
CA ASN A 647 6.36 -29.80 6.20
C ASN A 647 6.59 -31.17 6.86
N PRO A 648 7.82 -31.50 7.31
CA PRO A 648 8.12 -32.77 7.96
C PRO A 648 7.64 -32.84 9.41
N SER A 649 7.17 -31.73 9.99
CA SER A 649 6.83 -31.66 11.40
C SER A 649 5.46 -32.31 11.70
N GLY A 650 5.27 -32.66 12.98
CA GLY A 650 3.98 -33.15 13.50
C GLY A 650 2.95 -32.04 13.75
N SER A 651 3.22 -30.79 13.33
CA SER A 651 2.34 -29.63 13.53
C SER A 651 2.16 -28.87 12.21
N SER A 652 1.09 -28.10 12.08
CA SER A 652 0.92 -27.23 10.92
C SER A 652 1.95 -26.09 10.93
N VAL A 653 2.49 -25.73 9.76
CA VAL A 653 3.41 -24.61 9.60
C VAL A 653 2.74 -23.53 8.77
N ASN A 654 2.62 -22.33 9.33
CA ASN A 654 2.18 -21.16 8.59
C ASN A 654 3.38 -20.52 7.88
N ILE A 655 3.32 -20.43 6.56
CA ILE A 655 4.41 -19.91 5.73
C ILE A 655 4.19 -18.47 5.26
N GLY A 656 3.14 -17.79 5.75
CA GLY A 656 2.94 -16.38 5.43
C GLY A 656 4.14 -15.53 5.86
N ASP A 657 4.54 -14.61 4.98
CA ASP A 657 5.73 -13.76 5.09
C ASP A 657 7.09 -14.50 4.93
N MET A 658 7.12 -15.80 4.69
CA MET A 658 8.35 -16.45 4.20
C MET A 658 8.61 -16.03 2.74
N SER A 659 9.81 -16.25 2.22
CA SER A 659 10.09 -15.97 0.79
C SER A 659 10.86 -17.06 0.07
N LEU A 660 10.65 -17.10 -1.26
CA LEU A 660 11.35 -17.96 -2.19
C LEU A 660 12.08 -17.10 -3.21
N SER A 661 13.36 -17.34 -3.42
CA SER A 661 14.14 -16.60 -4.42
C SER A 661 15.10 -17.49 -5.19
N ASN A 662 15.28 -17.17 -6.46
CA ASN A 662 16.35 -17.69 -7.30
C ASN A 662 17.54 -16.73 -7.44
N ASP A 663 17.53 -15.63 -6.68
CA ASP A 663 18.56 -14.61 -6.67
C ASP A 663 18.95 -14.29 -5.21
N PRO A 664 20.16 -14.65 -4.76
CA PRO A 664 20.59 -14.39 -3.40
C PRO A 664 20.76 -12.89 -3.08
N LEU A 665 20.78 -12.02 -4.08
CA LEU A 665 20.78 -10.56 -3.89
C LEU A 665 19.37 -9.99 -3.73
N ASP A 666 18.33 -10.80 -3.98
CA ASP A 666 16.93 -10.47 -3.79
C ASP A 666 16.23 -11.58 -2.99
N PRO A 667 16.47 -11.67 -1.66
CA PRO A 667 15.94 -12.75 -0.83
C PRO A 667 14.40 -12.73 -0.72
N ARG A 668 13.75 -11.63 -1.10
CA ARG A 668 12.31 -11.39 -0.96
C ARG A 668 11.55 -11.45 -2.29
N LYS A 669 12.20 -11.89 -3.37
CA LYS A 669 11.66 -11.95 -4.74
C LYS A 669 10.24 -12.50 -4.86
N TYR A 670 9.92 -13.56 -4.12
CA TYR A 670 8.54 -14.02 -3.94
C TYR A 670 8.22 -14.15 -2.45
N VAL A 671 7.17 -13.47 -1.99
CA VAL A 671 6.69 -13.55 -0.60
C VAL A 671 5.41 -14.37 -0.54
N PHE A 672 5.39 -15.41 0.28
CA PHE A 672 4.20 -16.23 0.48
C PHE A 672 3.11 -15.43 1.22
N THR A 673 1.88 -15.51 0.72
CA THR A 673 0.69 -15.05 1.43
C THR A 673 0.39 -15.94 2.65
N ASN A 674 -0.65 -15.63 3.43
CA ASN A 674 -1.02 -16.37 4.64
C ASN A 674 -1.48 -17.83 4.36
N ILE A 675 -0.52 -18.73 4.14
CA ILE A 675 -0.73 -20.13 3.77
C ILE A 675 -0.31 -21.01 4.94
N THR A 676 -1.10 -22.04 5.24
CA THR A 676 -0.80 -23.02 6.30
C THR A 676 -0.63 -24.41 5.69
N ILE A 677 0.55 -24.99 5.85
CA ILE A 677 0.85 -26.36 5.43
C ILE A 677 0.56 -27.30 6.60
N PRO A 678 -0.34 -28.29 6.46
CA PRO A 678 -0.63 -29.24 7.54
C PRO A 678 0.58 -30.10 7.91
N PRO A 679 0.56 -30.80 9.07
CA PRO A 679 1.58 -31.79 9.42
C PRO A 679 1.78 -32.80 8.29
N LEU A 680 3.03 -33.10 7.91
CA LEU A 680 3.36 -34.01 6.80
C LEU A 680 2.73 -33.59 5.44
N GLY A 681 2.34 -32.33 5.32
CA GLY A 681 1.69 -31.75 4.14
C GLY A 681 2.67 -31.17 3.12
N TYR A 682 2.14 -30.88 1.93
CA TYR A 682 2.87 -30.31 0.80
C TYR A 682 2.24 -28.99 0.37
N PHE A 683 3.05 -28.09 -0.17
CA PHE A 683 2.60 -26.91 -0.89
C PHE A 683 3.32 -26.81 -2.22
N VAL A 684 2.57 -26.71 -3.31
CA VAL A 684 3.11 -26.65 -4.68
C VAL A 684 2.88 -25.25 -5.22
N ILE A 685 3.95 -24.61 -5.67
CA ILE A 685 3.91 -23.28 -6.28
C ILE A 685 4.43 -23.32 -7.72
N ARG A 686 3.79 -22.54 -8.59
CA ARG A 686 4.21 -22.35 -9.98
C ARG A 686 5.35 -21.33 -10.07
N CYS A 687 6.28 -21.58 -10.97
CA CYS A 687 7.34 -20.66 -11.36
C CYS A 687 7.18 -20.32 -12.84
N ASP A 688 6.24 -19.44 -13.16
CA ASP A 688 5.96 -18.95 -14.50
C ASP A 688 6.32 -17.46 -14.61
N ALA A 689 7.29 -17.13 -15.47
CA ALA A 689 7.68 -15.75 -15.76
C ALA A 689 6.71 -15.05 -16.72
N ASP A 690 5.90 -15.80 -17.47
CA ASP A 690 4.97 -15.26 -18.47
C ASP A 690 3.63 -14.84 -17.84
N VAL A 691 3.44 -15.14 -16.55
CA VAL A 691 2.24 -14.80 -15.79
C VAL A 691 2.64 -13.90 -14.61
N PRO A 692 1.86 -12.85 -14.28
CA PRO A 692 2.16 -12.00 -13.13
C PRO A 692 2.27 -12.77 -11.80
N PHE A 693 2.93 -12.15 -10.84
CA PHE A 693 2.99 -12.58 -9.45
C PHE A 693 1.58 -12.80 -8.87
N ALA A 694 1.36 -13.94 -8.20
CA ALA A 694 0.10 -14.29 -7.54
C ALA A 694 0.31 -15.24 -6.35
N ALA A 695 -0.74 -15.55 -5.60
CA ALA A 695 -0.68 -16.47 -4.46
C ALA A 695 -0.26 -17.91 -4.86
N ASP A 696 -0.43 -18.28 -6.13
CA ASP A 696 -0.10 -19.60 -6.68
C ASP A 696 1.02 -19.56 -7.75
N ASN A 697 1.57 -18.39 -8.07
CA ASN A 697 2.63 -18.20 -9.06
C ASN A 697 3.69 -17.20 -8.62
N THR A 698 4.97 -17.57 -8.74
CA THR A 698 6.07 -16.70 -8.29
C THR A 698 6.31 -15.48 -9.17
N GLY A 699 5.84 -15.49 -10.43
CA GLY A 699 6.16 -14.46 -11.42
C GLY A 699 7.59 -14.54 -11.95
N PHE A 700 8.39 -15.54 -11.54
CA PHE A 700 9.70 -15.82 -12.11
C PHE A 700 9.78 -17.29 -12.56
N GLY A 701 10.49 -17.54 -13.65
CA GLY A 701 10.75 -18.88 -14.17
C GLY A 701 12.00 -19.51 -13.57
N LEU A 702 12.12 -20.83 -13.69
CA LEU A 702 13.37 -21.55 -13.44
C LEU A 702 14.10 -21.74 -14.78
N SER A 703 15.43 -21.76 -14.77
CA SER A 703 16.22 -21.92 -16.00
C SER A 703 16.63 -23.36 -16.23
N GLN A 704 16.21 -23.92 -17.37
CA GLN A 704 16.68 -25.22 -17.89
C GLN A 704 18.18 -25.24 -18.24
N GLY A 705 18.83 -24.08 -18.38
CA GLY A 705 20.22 -23.92 -18.83
C GLY A 705 21.30 -24.22 -17.78
N GLY A 706 20.90 -24.45 -16.51
CA GLY A 706 21.78 -24.88 -15.41
C GLY A 706 22.28 -23.78 -14.46
N ASN A 707 22.76 -24.23 -13.29
CA ASN A 707 23.27 -23.46 -12.14
C ASN A 707 22.28 -22.48 -11.49
N VAL A 708 21.01 -22.85 -11.41
CA VAL A 708 20.02 -22.11 -10.62
C VAL A 708 20.18 -22.52 -9.16
N THR A 709 20.29 -21.53 -8.27
CA THR A 709 20.16 -21.75 -6.82
C THR A 709 18.81 -21.20 -6.40
N LEU A 710 17.99 -22.07 -5.81
CA LEU A 710 16.69 -21.72 -5.25
C LEU A 710 16.81 -21.76 -3.73
N ILE A 711 16.35 -20.70 -3.07
CA ILE A 711 16.50 -20.50 -1.63
C ILE A 711 15.13 -20.14 -1.04
N LEU A 712 14.78 -20.85 0.03
CA LEU A 712 13.64 -20.60 0.90
C LEU A 712 14.16 -19.86 2.15
N TYR A 713 13.67 -18.64 2.35
CA TYR A 713 13.98 -17.80 3.50
C TYR A 713 12.84 -17.85 4.52
N ASP A 714 13.20 -17.75 5.80
CA ASP A 714 12.26 -17.60 6.90
C ASP A 714 11.57 -16.24 6.84
N LYS A 715 10.55 -16.06 7.68
CA LYS A 715 9.87 -14.79 7.91
C LYS A 715 10.86 -13.74 8.37
N LEU A 716 10.65 -12.48 8.01
CA LEU A 716 11.46 -11.38 8.56
C LEU A 716 11.31 -11.28 10.07
N ALA A 717 10.11 -11.58 10.58
CA ALA A 717 9.89 -11.74 12.01
C ALA A 717 10.93 -12.71 12.63
N ASN A 718 11.24 -13.83 12.00
CA ASN A 718 12.22 -14.81 12.51
C ASN A 718 13.67 -14.52 12.11
N GLY A 719 13.93 -13.34 11.57
CA GLY A 719 15.26 -12.89 11.13
C GLY A 719 15.57 -13.15 9.66
N GLY A 720 14.62 -13.67 8.88
CA GLY A 720 14.76 -13.81 7.42
C GLY A 720 15.84 -14.79 6.97
N SER A 721 16.27 -15.71 7.85
CA SER A 721 17.39 -16.61 7.58
C SER A 721 17.08 -17.66 6.50
N GLU A 722 18.11 -18.17 5.82
CA GLU A 722 17.94 -19.27 4.86
C GLU A 722 17.50 -20.56 5.58
N LEU A 723 16.33 -21.08 5.23
CA LEU A 723 15.80 -22.33 5.80
C LEU A 723 16.15 -23.55 4.95
N SER A 724 16.09 -23.40 3.63
CA SER A 724 16.29 -24.51 2.71
C SER A 724 16.76 -24.01 1.36
N TRP A 725 17.66 -24.73 0.71
CA TRP A 725 18.13 -24.36 -0.62
C TRP A 725 18.42 -25.59 -1.48
N VAL A 726 18.47 -25.38 -2.79
CA VAL A 726 18.93 -26.35 -3.77
C VAL A 726 19.60 -25.63 -4.93
N THR A 727 20.77 -26.12 -5.30
CA THR A 727 21.41 -25.77 -6.58
C THR A 727 21.25 -26.93 -7.53
N PHE A 728 20.71 -26.66 -8.72
CA PHE A 728 20.50 -27.70 -9.72
C PHE A 728 21.01 -27.29 -11.10
N GLY A 729 21.46 -28.31 -11.83
CA GLY A 729 21.90 -28.19 -13.22
C GLY A 729 20.73 -28.37 -14.19
N ILE A 730 21.08 -28.66 -15.44
CA ILE A 730 20.12 -28.94 -16.51
C ILE A 730 19.21 -30.11 -16.09
N GLN A 731 17.89 -29.93 -16.17
CA GLN A 731 16.90 -30.98 -15.94
C GLN A 731 16.41 -31.56 -17.26
N ALA A 732 16.14 -32.86 -17.30
CA ALA A 732 15.50 -33.50 -18.43
C ALA A 732 13.99 -33.27 -18.38
N ALA A 733 13.35 -33.08 -19.54
CA ALA A 733 11.89 -32.97 -19.62
C ALA A 733 11.24 -34.19 -18.94
N TYR A 734 10.11 -33.95 -18.25
CA TYR A 734 9.31 -34.97 -17.55
C TYR A 734 9.90 -35.53 -16.24
N TYR A 735 11.05 -35.04 -15.80
CA TYR A 735 11.64 -35.44 -14.51
C TYR A 735 11.85 -34.22 -13.63
N SER A 736 11.58 -34.40 -12.34
CA SER A 736 11.97 -33.44 -11.32
C SER A 736 13.24 -33.91 -10.62
N ILE A 737 13.81 -33.04 -9.80
CA ILE A 737 14.69 -33.46 -8.71
C ILE A 737 13.89 -33.44 -7.42
N GLY A 738 14.10 -34.43 -6.57
CA GLY A 738 13.38 -34.54 -5.30
C GLY A 738 14.21 -35.20 -4.21
N ARG A 739 13.81 -34.99 -2.96
CA ARG A 739 14.34 -35.69 -1.78
C ARG A 739 13.50 -36.93 -1.50
N ILE A 740 14.09 -38.12 -1.39
CA ILE A 740 13.35 -39.39 -1.26
C ILE A 740 13.61 -40.08 0.10
N PRO A 741 12.59 -40.48 0.89
CA PRO A 741 11.16 -40.45 0.56
C PRO A 741 10.48 -39.08 0.71
N ASN A 742 11.07 -38.15 1.47
CA ASN A 742 10.85 -36.70 1.55
C ASN A 742 11.88 -36.17 2.54
N SER A 743 12.38 -34.93 2.42
CA SER A 743 13.19 -34.18 3.42
C SER A 743 14.43 -34.82 4.10
N VAL A 744 14.76 -36.11 3.94
CA VAL A 744 15.81 -36.82 4.72
C VAL A 744 17.01 -37.34 3.90
N SER A 745 17.11 -37.05 2.60
CA SER A 745 18.15 -37.62 1.71
C SER A 745 18.71 -36.62 0.69
N ASP A 746 19.79 -37.05 0.01
CA ASP A 746 20.39 -36.35 -1.13
C ASP A 746 19.36 -36.15 -2.26
N TRP A 747 19.50 -35.04 -3.00
CA TRP A 747 18.72 -34.78 -4.20
C TRP A 747 18.98 -35.84 -5.27
N VAL A 748 17.91 -36.48 -5.75
CA VAL A 748 17.98 -37.49 -6.82
C VAL A 748 16.99 -37.18 -7.93
N LEU A 749 17.18 -37.81 -9.09
CA LEU A 749 16.22 -37.78 -10.17
C LEU A 749 14.91 -38.45 -9.73
N ASN A 750 13.82 -37.72 -9.86
CA ASN A 750 12.51 -38.05 -9.32
C ASN A 750 11.47 -38.09 -10.45
N LEU A 751 10.49 -38.98 -10.34
CA LEU A 751 9.28 -38.85 -11.13
C LEU A 751 8.50 -37.64 -10.63
N VAL A 752 7.76 -36.94 -11.50
CA VAL A 752 6.99 -35.77 -11.06
C VAL A 752 5.90 -36.20 -10.04
N THR A 753 6.04 -35.75 -8.80
CA THR A 753 5.26 -36.19 -7.63
C THR A 753 4.64 -35.03 -6.84
N LEU A 754 4.35 -33.92 -7.51
CA LEU A 754 3.69 -32.76 -6.92
C LEU A 754 2.46 -33.15 -6.06
N GLY A 755 2.48 -32.71 -4.80
CA GLY A 755 1.45 -32.90 -3.78
C GLY A 755 1.49 -34.25 -3.06
N ARG A 756 2.54 -35.05 -3.21
CA ARG A 756 2.62 -36.41 -2.64
C ARG A 756 4.07 -36.84 -2.39
N VAL A 757 4.23 -38.03 -1.78
CA VAL A 757 5.54 -38.61 -1.46
C VAL A 757 6.39 -38.80 -2.73
N ASN A 758 7.65 -38.36 -2.70
CA ASN A 758 8.59 -38.48 -3.81
C ASN A 758 8.90 -39.94 -4.17
N ALA A 759 9.06 -40.22 -5.47
CA ALA A 759 9.29 -41.57 -6.01
C ALA A 759 10.41 -41.58 -7.06
N ALA A 760 11.45 -42.37 -6.80
CA ALA A 760 12.66 -42.39 -7.62
C ALA A 760 12.34 -42.77 -9.07
N ALA A 761 12.92 -42.04 -10.02
CA ALA A 761 12.90 -42.45 -11.41
C ALA A 761 13.72 -43.75 -11.55
N ALA A 762 13.06 -44.87 -11.84
CA ALA A 762 13.73 -46.15 -12.04
C ALA A 762 14.58 -46.12 -13.32
N LEU A 763 15.88 -45.84 -13.19
CA LEU A 763 16.83 -46.04 -14.26
C LEU A 763 17.23 -47.52 -14.29
N GLY A 764 17.05 -48.17 -15.45
CA GLY A 764 17.49 -49.55 -15.64
C GLY A 764 18.99 -49.71 -15.36
N ASN A 765 19.32 -50.65 -14.46
CA ASN A 765 20.65 -51.12 -14.05
C ASN A 765 21.51 -50.17 -13.15
N PRO A 766 21.74 -50.51 -11.86
CA PRO A 766 22.48 -49.68 -10.91
C PRO A 766 23.99 -49.96 -10.98
N ALA A 767 24.70 -49.28 -11.88
CA ALA A 767 26.17 -49.27 -11.87
C ALA A 767 26.81 -47.86 -11.87
N THR A 768 26.00 -46.80 -11.89
CA THR A 768 26.49 -45.42 -11.74
C THR A 768 25.63 -44.67 -10.74
N LYS A 769 26.11 -44.59 -9.49
CA LYS A 769 25.65 -43.57 -8.54
C LYS A 769 26.01 -42.21 -9.14
N PHE A 770 25.05 -41.48 -9.68
CA PHE A 770 25.20 -40.04 -9.88
C PHE A 770 25.11 -39.38 -8.50
N THR A 771 26.26 -39.24 -7.84
CA THR A 771 26.37 -38.37 -6.67
C THR A 771 26.42 -36.93 -7.18
N ILE A 772 25.31 -36.20 -7.07
CA ILE A 772 25.34 -34.74 -7.17
C ILE A 772 26.11 -34.26 -5.95
N ARG A 773 27.33 -33.76 -6.15
CA ARG A 773 28.12 -33.18 -5.05
C ARG A 773 27.43 -31.89 -4.60
N THR A 774 26.99 -31.83 -3.35
CA THR A 774 26.86 -30.55 -2.64
C THR A 774 28.23 -29.89 -2.63
N ILE A 775 28.39 -28.81 -3.40
CA ILE A 775 29.57 -27.95 -3.27
C ILE A 775 29.36 -27.18 -1.96
N SER A 776 30.15 -27.50 -0.93
CA SER A 776 30.25 -26.65 0.25
C SER A 776 30.70 -25.26 -0.18
N ARG A 777 29.89 -24.22 0.09
CA ARG A 777 30.26 -22.83 -0.22
C ARG A 777 31.50 -22.46 0.60
N TRP A 778 32.44 -21.78 -0.06
CA TRP A 778 33.58 -21.12 0.57
C TRP A 778 33.07 -20.14 1.65
N PRO A 779 33.76 -19.98 2.80
CA PRO A 779 33.42 -18.91 3.73
C PRO A 779 33.65 -17.57 3.02
N LEU A 780 32.73 -16.62 3.20
CA LEU A 780 32.93 -15.22 2.85
C LEU A 780 34.20 -14.74 3.58
N ALA A 781 35.33 -14.73 2.87
CA ALA A 781 36.48 -13.96 3.28
C ALA A 781 36.21 -12.51 2.90
N VAL A 782 35.94 -11.71 3.92
CA VAL A 782 35.96 -10.26 3.92
C VAL A 782 37.20 -9.78 3.14
N ILE A 783 36.98 -9.09 2.01
CA ILE A 783 38.04 -8.38 1.30
C ILE A 783 38.28 -7.06 2.04
N PHE A 784 39.07 -7.10 3.12
CA PHE A 784 39.87 -5.95 3.51
C PHE A 784 41.20 -6.05 2.77
N SER A 785 41.52 -5.06 1.95
CA SER A 785 42.86 -4.83 1.45
C SER A 785 43.63 -4.00 2.47
N PRO A 786 44.73 -4.51 3.07
CA PRO A 786 45.76 -3.63 3.61
C PRO A 786 46.93 -3.63 2.63
N THR A 787 47.11 -2.50 1.97
CA THR A 787 48.34 -2.21 1.23
C THR A 787 49.45 -1.97 2.24
N ILE A 788 50.33 -2.96 2.49
CA ILE A 788 51.60 -2.73 3.17
C ILE A 788 52.74 -3.24 2.29
N ARG A 789 53.57 -2.27 1.87
CA ARG A 789 54.82 -2.45 1.13
C ARG A 789 55.81 -3.30 1.93
N GLN A 790 56.34 -4.36 1.31
CA GLN A 790 57.58 -4.99 1.75
C GLN A 790 58.80 -4.19 1.28
N PHE A 791 59.72 -3.89 2.20
CA PHE A 791 61.15 -3.72 1.92
C PHE A 791 61.92 -4.86 2.61
N PRO A 792 63.02 -5.38 2.02
CA PRO A 792 63.73 -6.53 2.57
C PRO A 792 64.86 -6.08 3.50
N ARG A 793 65.04 -6.77 4.64
CA ARG A 793 66.35 -6.89 5.29
C ARG A 793 66.57 -8.25 5.94
N SER A 794 67.81 -8.66 5.81
CA SER A 794 68.45 -9.94 6.07
C SER A 794 68.79 -10.21 7.54
N THR A 795 68.77 -11.50 7.89
CA THR A 795 69.69 -12.25 8.78
C THR A 795 70.03 -11.73 10.18
N GLY A 796 69.85 -12.60 11.20
CA GLY A 796 70.65 -12.52 12.43
C GLY A 796 70.13 -13.30 13.64
N PHE A 797 70.70 -14.49 13.85
CA PHE A 797 70.71 -15.30 15.09
C PHE A 797 70.79 -14.51 16.42
N ARG A 798 70.06 -14.97 17.46
CA ARG A 798 70.62 -15.64 18.67
C ARG A 798 69.54 -15.95 19.72
N THR A 799 69.66 -17.16 20.26
CA THR A 799 69.03 -17.76 21.45
C THR A 799 69.53 -17.14 22.75
N SER A 800 68.73 -17.13 23.83
CA SER A 800 68.97 -17.94 25.04
C SER A 800 68.12 -17.54 26.27
N HIS A 801 67.42 -18.54 26.82
CA HIS A 801 67.24 -18.90 28.26
C HIS A 801 66.25 -18.07 29.08
N SER A 802 65.38 -18.68 29.90
CA SER A 802 65.10 -20.10 30.23
C SER A 802 63.74 -20.16 30.91
#